data_AF-A0A212TH93-F1
#
_entry.id   AF-A0A212TH93-F1
#
_cell.length_a   1.000
_cell.length_b   1.000
_cell.length_c   1.000
_cell.angle_alpha   90.00
_cell.angle_beta   90.00
_cell.angle_gamma   90.00
#
_symmetry.space_group_name_H-M   'P 1'
#
loop_
_entity.id
_entity.type
_entity.pdbx_description
1 polymer ?
#
loop_
_entity_poly.entity_id
_entity_poly.type
_entity_poly.pdbx_seq_one_letter_code
_entity_poly.pdbx_strand_id
1 'polypeptide(L)'
;MRVLVVSTVHHPGDARIRERQIEAMLAAGWQVTQAGAFSAHGMRPPAPTAERALRGIDLPHARGLRRGAALRAARRLLRTEGRAHDVVLLHDPELLLAVPGSGVADRVVWDVHEDPAAALPTRRYLPGPTGGWAARLVRLLERVAERHLTLLLAEHAYAERFSRPHTVVPNSVPVPEGPVPGPGEERVVYLGNVTRLRGAAELVALGGGLREATGGACTLHVIGPATGECADQLAAAHERGDLVHHGFVPNARAAELLPGALAGVSLLHDAPNFRHSMPTKVLEYMAHGLPVLTTPLPLAVAEVEQGRCGAVVPFGPAGVGPALEQLLAWRRDDTTRARLGAAGRERAVAEHSWWSTAPVFLDALRAVAGGAPCPPAPPQPPGAPIPPREHRFPRDIVTLTALYPLEITMANSTVPAALRDPARLARRAARRVLGSRGAAPAPAQEPRTPAPQEDAADAPAEELPTARPASRGLPAADAVVAVALSPDLAELMAFEWDQRTLDRSDREHAALEGAQLALLQLQNGLVPGMGRDQEPVSAVVSAARERSVPVALWVTSGPLPELPWLQGVDHLYASSPELRDEAAAAWGREVGLLEPAAQPRLANPVAEGGIGARTGQALTVVDGFSSLADGSALQEILADGLKPLPEAETPVVRLPGKSSLVTLPTSLEKRVQRAGSRAEGLGHLPRAGVLTDLSATSPQAAWTAVAAAASATPMVTPAGLGGRLPGELGREIPVAADQKHFRSEVVARMQQPELRSREGHLLHREVLAHHTAGHRAATLLGAAGVELPRRDVTVSAVVPTNREHELDNVFANIGRQRHQETELVLVLHGLQVDEDALRGRATEAGVRELVIVRADQELTLGACMNLGVDAASGRYVAKMDDDNFYGPGYLSDLVEAFTYTDASIVGKWCHLVWLRSTGAVVLRYPDSEHSYERRIQGGAMLFDGDLVRSVRFSDIPRAVDSDILDRSMAEGATVYSADRYNFVSIRGTDRTAHTWTVTDSTFMTATGDLQFYGDPRPHASL
;
A
#
# COMPACT_ATOMS: atom_id res chain seq x y z
N MET A 1 0.99 -33.06 -30.84
CA MET A 1 0.65 -33.03 -29.41
C MET A 1 -0.11 -31.76 -29.08
N ARG A 2 -0.94 -31.78 -28.04
CA ARG A 2 -1.66 -30.63 -27.50
C ARG A 2 -1.10 -30.29 -26.13
N VAL A 3 -0.62 -29.07 -25.94
CA VAL A 3 0.00 -28.63 -24.68
C VAL A 3 -0.75 -27.43 -24.11
N LEU A 4 -1.09 -27.50 -22.82
CA LEU A 4 -1.66 -26.38 -22.06
C LEU A 4 -0.54 -25.73 -21.24
N VAL A 5 -0.21 -24.48 -21.54
CA VAL A 5 0.78 -23.67 -20.81
C VAL A 5 0.05 -22.71 -19.89
N VAL A 6 0.35 -22.70 -18.60
CA VAL A 6 -0.38 -21.90 -17.60
C VAL A 6 0.58 -21.04 -16.77
N SER A 7 0.28 -19.74 -16.74
CA SER A 7 0.88 -18.77 -15.81
C SER A 7 -0.16 -17.75 -15.34
N THR A 8 -0.05 -17.33 -14.09
CA THR A 8 -0.88 -16.30 -13.43
C THR A 8 -0.06 -15.10 -12.97
N VAL A 9 1.27 -15.23 -12.85
CA VAL A 9 2.17 -14.14 -12.43
C VAL A 9 2.94 -13.55 -13.62
N HIS A 10 3.42 -14.37 -14.55
CA HIS A 10 4.26 -13.89 -15.65
C HIS A 10 3.43 -13.10 -16.66
N HIS A 11 4.10 -12.14 -17.28
CA HIS A 11 3.56 -11.44 -18.43
C HIS A 11 3.28 -12.47 -19.54
N PRO A 12 2.15 -12.43 -20.27
CA PRO A 12 1.86 -13.37 -21.35
C PRO A 12 2.89 -13.37 -22.49
N GLY A 13 3.67 -12.29 -22.61
CA GLY A 13 4.83 -12.18 -23.50
C GLY A 13 6.18 -12.54 -22.89
N ASP A 14 6.24 -13.27 -21.76
CA ASP A 14 7.50 -13.68 -21.11
C ASP A 14 8.45 -14.39 -22.08
N ALA A 15 9.74 -14.04 -22.06
CA ALA A 15 10.71 -14.54 -23.03
C ALA A 15 10.98 -16.05 -22.92
N ARG A 16 10.91 -16.65 -21.72
CA ARG A 16 11.08 -18.11 -21.56
C ARG A 16 9.85 -18.85 -22.05
N ILE A 17 8.69 -18.36 -21.66
CA ILE A 17 7.41 -19.03 -21.95
C ILE A 17 7.04 -18.82 -23.42
N ARG A 18 6.91 -17.56 -23.86
CA ARG A 18 6.32 -17.20 -25.16
C ARG A 18 7.26 -17.36 -26.34
N GLU A 19 8.49 -16.84 -26.23
CA GLU A 19 9.44 -16.74 -27.36
C GLU A 19 10.32 -18.00 -27.51
N ARG A 20 10.47 -18.79 -26.45
CA ARG A 20 11.32 -19.97 -26.43
C ARG A 20 10.51 -21.26 -26.41
N GLN A 21 9.83 -21.55 -25.30
CA GLN A 21 9.14 -22.83 -25.12
C GLN A 21 7.94 -22.97 -26.05
N ILE A 22 7.04 -21.97 -26.10
CA ILE A 22 5.87 -21.99 -26.99
C ILE A 22 6.31 -22.05 -28.45
N GLU A 23 7.32 -21.27 -28.85
CA GLU A 23 7.83 -21.31 -30.22
C GLU A 23 8.45 -22.66 -30.59
N ALA A 24 9.23 -23.28 -29.71
CA ALA A 24 9.77 -24.61 -29.94
C ALA A 24 8.65 -25.66 -30.13
N MET A 25 7.58 -25.57 -29.34
CA MET A 25 6.41 -26.46 -29.49
C MET A 25 5.68 -26.23 -30.82
N LEU A 26 5.46 -24.97 -31.20
CA LEU A 26 4.82 -24.62 -32.47
C LEU A 26 5.68 -25.06 -33.66
N ALA A 27 6.99 -24.85 -33.62
CA ALA A 27 7.93 -25.30 -34.64
C ALA A 27 7.98 -26.84 -34.78
N ALA A 28 7.74 -27.57 -33.68
CA ALA A 28 7.56 -29.01 -33.69
C ALA A 28 6.17 -29.48 -34.20
N GLY A 29 5.32 -28.56 -34.66
CA GLY A 29 3.98 -28.84 -35.16
C GLY A 29 2.95 -29.13 -34.07
N TRP A 30 3.18 -28.69 -32.83
CA TRP A 30 2.26 -28.93 -31.72
C TRP A 30 1.20 -27.84 -31.63
N GLN A 31 0.05 -28.20 -31.07
CA GLN A 31 -1.02 -27.27 -30.77
C GLN A 31 -0.82 -26.77 -29.34
N VAL A 32 -0.78 -25.46 -29.15
CA VAL A 32 -0.50 -24.83 -27.86
C VAL A 32 -1.68 -24.00 -27.42
N THR A 33 -2.16 -24.24 -26.20
CA THR A 33 -3.08 -23.34 -25.50
C THR A 33 -2.31 -22.60 -24.42
N GLN A 34 -2.19 -21.28 -24.53
CA GLN A 34 -1.58 -20.41 -23.52
C GLN A 34 -2.68 -19.80 -22.64
N ALA A 35 -2.68 -20.15 -21.35
CA ALA A 35 -3.51 -19.52 -20.35
C ALA A 35 -2.67 -18.53 -19.52
N GLY A 36 -3.03 -17.25 -19.59
CA GLY A 36 -2.24 -16.15 -19.04
C GLY A 36 -3.09 -14.92 -18.75
N ALA A 37 -2.54 -13.96 -18.01
CA ALA A 37 -3.25 -12.75 -17.64
C ALA A 37 -3.26 -11.67 -18.75
N PHE A 38 -3.80 -12.01 -19.93
CA PHE A 38 -3.81 -11.13 -21.10
C PHE A 38 -4.49 -9.78 -20.83
N SER A 39 -5.73 -9.79 -20.31
CA SER A 39 -6.50 -8.57 -20.09
C SER A 39 -5.88 -7.66 -19.03
N ALA A 40 -5.25 -8.23 -18.00
CA ALA A 40 -4.55 -7.45 -16.96
C ALA A 40 -3.29 -6.71 -17.49
N HIS A 41 -2.79 -7.11 -18.65
CA HIS A 41 -1.66 -6.50 -19.34
C HIS A 41 -2.08 -5.76 -20.63
N GLY A 42 -3.38 -5.50 -20.82
CA GLY A 42 -3.90 -4.81 -22.00
C GLY A 42 -3.73 -5.61 -23.31
N MET A 43 -3.47 -6.91 -23.22
CA MET A 43 -3.31 -7.80 -24.36
C MET A 43 -4.61 -8.53 -24.68
N ARG A 44 -4.78 -8.90 -25.95
CA ARG A 44 -5.85 -9.83 -26.37
C ARG A 44 -5.30 -11.26 -26.40
N PRO A 45 -6.03 -12.25 -25.87
CA PRO A 45 -5.63 -13.65 -26.03
C PRO A 45 -5.49 -14.02 -27.52
N PRO A 46 -4.42 -14.71 -27.93
CA PRO A 46 -4.22 -15.10 -29.33
C PRO A 46 -5.34 -16.03 -29.80
N ALA A 47 -5.77 -15.87 -31.05
CA ALA A 47 -6.65 -16.81 -31.73
C ALA A 47 -5.82 -17.69 -32.68
N PRO A 48 -6.13 -18.99 -32.80
CA PRO A 48 -5.42 -19.87 -33.72
C PRO A 48 -5.60 -19.39 -35.16
N THR A 49 -4.52 -19.39 -35.93
CA THR A 49 -4.52 -19.05 -37.37
C THR A 49 -4.16 -20.29 -38.20
N ALA A 50 -4.32 -20.21 -39.53
CA ALA A 50 -3.92 -21.28 -40.44
C ALA A 50 -2.42 -21.63 -40.33
N GLU A 51 -1.59 -20.65 -39.96
CA GLU A 51 -0.13 -20.77 -39.87
C GLU A 51 0.38 -21.08 -38.46
N ARG A 52 -0.39 -20.74 -37.41
CA ARG A 52 0.03 -20.93 -36.02
C ARG A 52 -1.09 -21.51 -35.16
N ALA A 53 -0.85 -22.71 -34.65
CA ALA A 53 -1.75 -23.42 -33.75
C ALA A 53 -1.65 -22.94 -32.29
N LEU A 54 -1.73 -21.62 -32.06
CA LEU A 54 -1.69 -21.00 -30.72
C LEU A 54 -3.05 -20.41 -30.34
N ARG A 55 -3.62 -20.89 -29.24
CA ARG A 55 -4.86 -20.37 -28.65
C ARG A 55 -4.61 -19.74 -27.28
N GLY A 56 -5.20 -18.59 -27.02
CA GLY A 56 -5.13 -17.88 -25.75
C GLY A 56 -6.36 -18.10 -24.87
N ILE A 57 -6.14 -18.21 -23.56
CA ILE A 57 -7.19 -18.17 -22.54
C ILE A 57 -6.81 -17.12 -21.50
N ASP A 58 -7.72 -16.18 -21.24
CA ASP A 58 -7.49 -15.15 -20.22
C ASP A 58 -7.70 -15.70 -18.80
N LEU A 59 -6.79 -15.34 -17.90
CA LEU A 59 -6.84 -15.66 -16.47
C LEU A 59 -6.68 -14.39 -15.62
N PRO A 60 -7.28 -14.34 -14.41
CA PRO A 60 -6.99 -13.27 -13.46
C PRO A 60 -5.50 -13.24 -13.09
N HIS A 61 -4.95 -12.04 -12.98
CA HIS A 61 -3.55 -11.85 -12.61
C HIS A 61 -3.32 -11.99 -11.11
N ALA A 62 -2.27 -12.72 -10.73
CA ALA A 62 -1.85 -12.90 -9.35
C ALA A 62 -0.84 -11.82 -8.93
N ARG A 63 -1.19 -10.98 -7.94
CA ARG A 63 -0.29 -9.94 -7.38
C ARG A 63 -0.26 -9.98 -5.85
N GLY A 64 0.95 -9.94 -5.27
CA GLY A 64 1.12 -9.90 -3.81
C GLY A 64 0.42 -11.06 -3.10
N LEU A 65 -0.51 -10.75 -2.19
CA LEU A 65 -1.38 -11.74 -1.51
C LEU A 65 -2.70 -12.01 -2.27
N ARG A 66 -3.05 -11.21 -3.28
CA ARG A 66 -4.26 -11.38 -4.11
C ARG A 66 -4.03 -12.45 -5.18
N ARG A 67 -4.00 -13.72 -4.75
CA ARG A 67 -3.74 -14.91 -5.59
C ARG A 67 -4.95 -15.84 -5.72
N GLY A 68 -5.95 -15.68 -4.86
CA GLY A 68 -7.10 -16.59 -4.75
C GLY A 68 -7.99 -16.67 -6.00
N ALA A 69 -8.28 -15.54 -6.65
CA ALA A 69 -9.08 -15.52 -7.88
C ALA A 69 -8.36 -16.23 -9.04
N ALA A 70 -7.07 -15.94 -9.21
CA ALA A 70 -6.19 -16.59 -10.18
C ALA A 70 -6.11 -18.10 -9.94
N LEU A 71 -5.90 -18.52 -8.67
CA LEU A 71 -5.82 -19.92 -8.31
C LEU A 71 -7.14 -20.68 -8.54
N ARG A 72 -8.30 -20.07 -8.23
CA ARG A 72 -9.61 -20.66 -8.51
C ARG A 72 -9.86 -20.80 -10.02
N ALA A 73 -9.50 -19.78 -10.80
CA ALA A 73 -9.61 -19.80 -12.25
C ALA A 73 -8.70 -20.87 -12.87
N ALA A 74 -7.44 -20.96 -12.44
CA ALA A 74 -6.51 -21.99 -12.85
C ALA A 74 -7.00 -23.40 -12.48
N ARG A 75 -7.52 -23.59 -11.26
CA ARG A 75 -8.09 -24.89 -10.85
C ARG A 75 -9.31 -25.30 -11.69
N ARG A 76 -10.15 -24.33 -12.06
CA ARG A 76 -11.27 -24.57 -12.98
C ARG A 76 -10.73 -24.95 -14.37
N LEU A 77 -9.77 -24.20 -14.89
CA LEU A 77 -9.12 -24.45 -16.18
C LEU A 77 -8.51 -25.86 -16.25
N LEU A 78 -7.72 -26.26 -15.25
CA LEU A 78 -7.11 -27.59 -15.21
C LEU A 78 -8.15 -28.72 -15.20
N ARG A 79 -9.30 -28.51 -14.56
CA ARG A 79 -10.40 -29.47 -14.54
C ARG A 79 -11.17 -29.55 -15.85
N THR A 80 -11.40 -28.42 -16.50
CA THR A 80 -12.25 -28.34 -17.70
C THR A 80 -11.47 -28.56 -18.99
N GLU A 81 -10.27 -27.99 -19.10
CA GLU A 81 -9.46 -27.99 -20.33
C GLU A 81 -8.23 -28.89 -20.21
N GLY A 82 -7.68 -29.09 -19.00
CA GLY A 82 -6.44 -29.84 -18.82
C GLY A 82 -6.48 -31.27 -19.39
N ARG A 83 -7.65 -31.93 -19.36
CA ARG A 83 -7.83 -33.29 -19.90
C ARG A 83 -7.79 -33.37 -21.42
N ALA A 84 -8.06 -32.25 -22.10
CA ALA A 84 -7.98 -32.15 -23.55
C ALA A 84 -6.55 -31.98 -24.06
N HIS A 85 -5.56 -31.94 -23.16
CA HIS A 85 -4.16 -31.76 -23.49
C HIS A 85 -3.36 -32.99 -23.07
N ASP A 86 -2.34 -33.29 -23.87
CA ASP A 86 -1.42 -34.41 -23.67
C ASP A 86 -0.42 -34.05 -22.55
N VAL A 87 -0.08 -32.76 -22.41
CA VAL A 87 0.81 -32.22 -21.38
C VAL A 87 0.25 -30.89 -20.85
N VAL A 88 0.41 -30.66 -19.54
CA VAL A 88 0.11 -29.38 -18.88
C VAL A 88 1.40 -28.81 -18.31
N LEU A 89 1.87 -27.69 -18.84
CA LEU A 89 3.08 -26.99 -18.39
C LEU A 89 2.71 -25.83 -17.45
N LEU A 90 3.20 -25.88 -16.22
CA LEU A 90 3.02 -24.84 -15.21
C LEU A 90 4.30 -24.06 -15.01
N HIS A 91 4.20 -22.74 -14.88
CA HIS A 91 5.35 -21.86 -14.62
C HIS A 91 5.37 -21.31 -13.20
N ASP A 92 4.19 -21.06 -12.63
CA ASP A 92 4.09 -20.43 -11.31
C ASP A 92 4.00 -21.47 -10.18
N PRO A 93 4.82 -21.35 -9.12
CA PRO A 93 4.80 -22.25 -7.96
C PRO A 93 3.43 -22.35 -7.29
N GLU A 94 2.63 -21.28 -7.31
CA GLU A 94 1.29 -21.28 -6.72
C GLU A 94 0.29 -22.19 -7.46
N LEU A 95 0.54 -22.45 -8.75
CA LEU A 95 -0.32 -23.32 -9.56
C LEU A 95 -0.21 -24.78 -9.14
N LEU A 96 0.84 -25.16 -8.40
CA LEU A 96 0.94 -26.48 -7.76
C LEU A 96 -0.26 -26.76 -6.85
N LEU A 97 -0.87 -25.73 -6.25
CA LEU A 97 -2.08 -25.85 -5.43
C LEU A 97 -3.36 -26.10 -6.25
N ALA A 98 -3.33 -25.83 -7.56
CA ALA A 98 -4.44 -26.11 -8.47
C ALA A 98 -4.44 -27.56 -8.99
N VAL A 99 -3.31 -28.26 -8.91
CA VAL A 99 -3.15 -29.62 -9.44
C VAL A 99 -3.96 -30.67 -8.66
N PRO A 100 -3.97 -30.71 -7.31
CA PRO A 100 -4.73 -31.71 -6.56
C PRO A 100 -6.24 -31.73 -6.90
N GLY A 101 -6.73 -32.90 -7.33
CA GLY A 101 -8.13 -33.10 -7.71
C GLY A 101 -8.52 -32.45 -9.05
N SER A 102 -7.55 -32.17 -9.91
CA SER A 102 -7.78 -31.81 -11.32
C SER A 102 -7.96 -33.04 -12.22
N GLY A 103 -7.35 -34.17 -11.84
CA GLY A 103 -7.32 -35.40 -12.64
C GLY A 103 -6.34 -35.35 -13.83
N VAL A 104 -5.35 -34.45 -13.78
CA VAL A 104 -4.28 -34.31 -14.79
C VAL A 104 -2.88 -34.27 -14.16
N ALA A 105 -2.72 -34.73 -12.91
CA ALA A 105 -1.43 -34.64 -12.22
C ALA A 105 -0.32 -35.47 -12.91
N ASP A 106 -0.70 -36.60 -13.52
CA ASP A 106 0.13 -37.53 -14.28
C ASP A 106 0.75 -36.92 -15.56
N ARG A 107 0.18 -35.83 -16.06
CA ARG A 107 0.64 -35.13 -17.27
C ARG A 107 1.12 -33.70 -17.01
N VAL A 108 1.23 -33.31 -15.74
CA VAL A 108 1.70 -31.98 -15.35
C VAL A 108 3.22 -31.97 -15.30
N VAL A 109 3.79 -31.00 -16.01
CA VAL A 109 5.19 -30.61 -15.94
C VAL A 109 5.27 -29.26 -15.26
N TRP A 110 6.13 -29.15 -14.26
CA TRP A 110 6.42 -27.87 -13.61
C TRP A 110 7.81 -27.37 -14.03
N ASP A 111 7.86 -26.22 -14.69
CA ASP A 111 9.11 -25.57 -15.10
C ASP A 111 9.62 -24.65 -13.98
N VAL A 112 10.65 -25.10 -13.27
CA VAL A 112 11.27 -24.40 -12.14
C VAL A 112 12.35 -23.45 -12.68
N HIS A 113 11.94 -22.22 -12.95
CA HIS A 113 12.85 -21.16 -13.43
C HIS A 113 13.13 -20.04 -12.42
N GLU A 114 12.51 -20.10 -11.24
CA GLU A 114 12.73 -19.17 -10.14
C GLU A 114 13.02 -19.91 -8.83
N ASP A 115 13.68 -19.23 -7.89
CA ASP A 115 13.71 -19.65 -6.48
C ASP A 115 12.83 -18.70 -5.64
N PRO A 116 11.50 -18.89 -5.68
CA PRO A 116 10.57 -18.11 -4.88
C PRO A 116 10.92 -18.21 -3.38
N ALA A 117 11.38 -19.35 -2.88
CA ALA A 117 11.74 -19.51 -1.46
C ALA A 117 12.99 -18.69 -1.08
N ALA A 118 13.98 -18.54 -1.96
CA ALA A 118 15.12 -17.65 -1.71
C ALA A 118 14.75 -16.16 -1.86
N ALA A 119 13.77 -15.83 -2.71
CA ALA A 119 13.26 -14.47 -2.89
C ALA A 119 12.26 -14.05 -1.80
N LEU A 120 11.56 -14.99 -1.16
CA LEU A 120 10.51 -14.71 -0.18
C LEU A 120 11.01 -13.89 1.02
N PRO A 121 12.16 -14.21 1.65
CA PRO A 121 12.72 -13.39 2.74
C PRO A 121 13.08 -11.96 2.35
N THR A 122 13.29 -11.69 1.06
CA THR A 122 13.66 -10.36 0.52
C THR A 122 12.50 -9.61 -0.13
N ARG A 123 11.32 -10.25 -0.31
CA ARG A 123 10.13 -9.59 -0.85
C ARG A 123 9.42 -8.77 0.24
N ARG A 124 9.12 -7.50 -0.10
CA ARG A 124 8.56 -6.46 0.77
C ARG A 124 7.27 -6.87 1.53
N TYR A 125 6.51 -7.84 1.02
CA TYR A 125 5.25 -8.33 1.61
C TYR A 125 5.40 -9.59 2.50
N LEU A 126 6.58 -10.23 2.56
CA LEU A 126 6.87 -11.39 3.42
C LEU A 126 8.32 -11.38 4.01
N PRO A 127 8.83 -10.29 4.62
CA PRO A 127 10.18 -10.28 5.18
C PRO A 127 10.29 -11.06 6.50
N GLY A 128 11.50 -11.58 6.80
CA GLY A 128 11.82 -12.19 8.10
C GLY A 128 11.38 -13.66 8.28
N PRO A 129 11.05 -14.12 9.50
CA PRO A 129 10.77 -15.54 9.76
C PRO A 129 9.51 -16.05 9.07
N THR A 130 8.52 -15.20 8.77
CA THR A 130 7.36 -15.55 7.91
C THR A 130 7.79 -15.77 6.46
N GLY A 131 8.74 -14.97 5.96
CA GLY A 131 9.46 -15.26 4.70
C GLY A 131 10.17 -16.60 4.77
N GLY A 132 10.77 -16.94 5.91
CA GLY A 132 11.35 -18.26 6.19
C GLY A 132 10.33 -19.41 6.24
N TRP A 133 9.14 -19.19 6.82
CA TRP A 133 8.05 -20.17 6.86
C TRP A 133 7.35 -20.33 5.51
N ALA A 134 7.10 -19.23 4.80
CA ALA A 134 6.64 -19.25 3.43
C ALA A 134 7.68 -19.93 2.54
N ALA A 135 8.97 -19.66 2.73
CA ALA A 135 10.05 -20.38 2.07
C ALA A 135 10.00 -21.87 2.41
N ARG A 136 9.82 -22.26 3.68
CA ARG A 136 9.66 -23.67 4.10
C ARG A 136 8.41 -24.32 3.51
N LEU A 137 7.29 -23.60 3.42
CA LEU A 137 6.05 -24.07 2.81
C LEU A 137 6.24 -24.26 1.31
N VAL A 138 6.91 -23.32 0.65
CA VAL A 138 7.31 -23.45 -0.75
C VAL A 138 8.25 -24.64 -0.93
N ARG A 139 9.25 -24.84 -0.04
CA ARG A 139 10.11 -26.03 -0.03
C ARG A 139 9.32 -27.32 0.23
N LEU A 140 8.23 -27.27 1.00
CA LEU A 140 7.36 -28.42 1.21
C LEU A 140 6.55 -28.72 -0.06
N LEU A 141 5.98 -27.69 -0.68
CA LEU A 141 5.25 -27.81 -1.96
C LEU A 141 6.17 -28.32 -3.07
N GLU A 142 7.42 -27.84 -3.13
CA GLU A 142 8.48 -28.34 -4.01
C GLU A 142 8.73 -29.84 -3.80
N ARG A 143 8.88 -30.28 -2.55
CA ARG A 143 9.07 -31.71 -2.22
C ARG A 143 7.85 -32.57 -2.54
N VAL A 144 6.64 -32.05 -2.36
CA VAL A 144 5.41 -32.75 -2.74
C VAL A 144 5.29 -32.81 -4.27
N ALA A 145 5.60 -31.71 -4.97
CA ALA A 145 5.63 -31.67 -6.42
C ALA A 145 6.65 -32.66 -6.99
N GLU A 146 7.88 -32.71 -6.47
CA GLU A 146 8.92 -33.67 -6.88
C GLU A 146 8.46 -35.13 -6.75
N ARG A 147 7.61 -35.44 -5.78
CA ARG A 147 7.08 -36.79 -5.58
C ARG A 147 6.02 -37.19 -6.59
N HIS A 148 5.25 -36.23 -7.11
CA HIS A 148 4.00 -36.47 -7.84
C HIS A 148 3.98 -35.94 -9.27
N LEU A 149 4.91 -35.04 -9.63
CA LEU A 149 4.95 -34.32 -10.90
C LEU A 149 6.32 -34.48 -11.55
N THR A 150 6.38 -34.24 -12.85
CA THR A 150 7.65 -34.10 -13.59
C THR A 150 8.14 -32.67 -13.46
N LEU A 151 9.42 -32.48 -13.14
CA LEU A 151 10.04 -31.16 -13.00
C LEU A 151 11.03 -30.93 -14.14
N LEU A 152 11.03 -29.71 -14.68
CA LEU A 152 12.11 -29.18 -15.52
C LEU A 152 12.81 -28.09 -14.72
N LEU A 153 14.14 -28.08 -14.76
CA LEU A 153 14.93 -27.09 -14.03
C LEU A 153 15.56 -26.12 -15.01
N ALA A 154 15.42 -24.81 -14.79
CA ALA A 154 16.00 -23.82 -15.71
C ALA A 154 17.50 -23.60 -15.53
N GLU A 155 18.10 -24.11 -14.45
CA GLU A 155 19.51 -23.97 -14.15
C GLU A 155 20.02 -25.21 -13.43
N HIS A 156 21.29 -25.58 -13.67
CA HIS A 156 21.91 -26.73 -13.01
C HIS A 156 21.99 -26.55 -11.49
N ALA A 157 22.22 -25.33 -11.02
CA ALA A 157 22.24 -25.01 -9.58
C ALA A 157 20.89 -25.31 -8.89
N TYR A 158 19.78 -25.33 -9.63
CA TYR A 158 18.49 -25.71 -9.03
C TYR A 158 18.38 -27.19 -8.71
N ALA A 159 19.21 -28.05 -9.31
CA ALA A 159 19.21 -29.48 -9.02
C ALA A 159 19.53 -29.76 -7.55
N GLU A 160 20.38 -28.95 -6.91
CA GLU A 160 20.74 -29.06 -5.49
C GLU A 160 19.54 -28.88 -4.55
N ARG A 161 18.42 -28.30 -5.03
CA ARG A 161 17.19 -28.11 -4.25
C ARG A 161 16.34 -29.39 -4.16
N PHE A 162 16.60 -30.37 -5.02
CA PHE A 162 15.75 -31.53 -5.24
C PHE A 162 16.50 -32.83 -4.95
N SER A 163 15.78 -33.86 -4.51
CA SER A 163 16.37 -35.14 -4.10
C SER A 163 16.60 -36.11 -5.26
N ARG A 164 15.89 -35.90 -6.38
CA ARG A 164 15.94 -36.74 -7.58
C ARG A 164 16.65 -35.99 -8.71
N PRO A 165 17.29 -36.72 -9.65
CA PRO A 165 17.76 -36.10 -10.88
C PRO A 165 16.55 -35.65 -11.72
N HIS A 166 16.61 -34.42 -12.21
CA HIS A 166 15.60 -33.83 -13.09
C HIS A 166 16.26 -33.31 -14.36
N THR A 167 15.50 -33.25 -15.45
CA THR A 167 16.01 -32.69 -16.71
C THR A 167 16.22 -31.19 -16.55
N VAL A 168 17.45 -30.74 -16.85
CA VAL A 168 17.80 -29.32 -16.85
C VAL A 168 17.62 -28.79 -18.27
N VAL A 169 16.82 -27.73 -18.40
CA VAL A 169 16.59 -26.97 -19.62
C VAL A 169 17.09 -25.54 -19.35
N PRO A 170 18.41 -25.28 -19.53
CA PRO A 170 19.04 -24.01 -19.21
C PRO A 170 18.28 -22.81 -19.78
N ASN A 171 18.40 -21.64 -19.14
CA ASN A 171 17.76 -20.41 -19.61
C ASN A 171 18.51 -19.77 -20.81
N SER A 172 18.78 -20.57 -21.84
CA SER A 172 19.46 -20.22 -23.09
C SER A 172 18.64 -19.25 -23.95
N VAL A 173 19.28 -18.52 -24.86
CA VAL A 173 18.66 -17.41 -25.59
C VAL A 173 18.49 -17.74 -27.08
N PRO A 174 17.47 -17.22 -27.77
CA PRO A 174 17.44 -17.28 -29.22
C PRO A 174 18.66 -16.54 -29.78
N VAL A 175 19.40 -17.18 -30.67
CA VAL A 175 20.52 -16.56 -31.36
C VAL A 175 20.05 -16.18 -32.77
N PRO A 176 20.19 -14.91 -33.20
CA PRO A 176 19.79 -14.49 -34.54
C PRO A 176 20.50 -15.29 -35.63
N GLU A 177 19.73 -15.81 -36.57
CA GLU A 177 20.24 -16.48 -37.77
C GLU A 177 20.89 -15.47 -38.72
N GLY A 178 22.03 -15.83 -39.31
CA GLY A 178 22.76 -14.94 -40.23
C GLY A 178 23.67 -13.92 -39.54
N PRO A 179 24.30 -13.00 -40.29
CA PRO A 179 25.21 -12.00 -39.72
C PRO A 179 24.43 -10.93 -38.93
N VAL A 180 24.94 -10.58 -37.75
CA VAL A 180 24.46 -9.39 -37.01
C VAL A 180 25.41 -8.22 -37.22
N PRO A 181 24.89 -6.98 -37.26
CA PRO A 181 25.73 -5.79 -37.18
C PRO A 181 26.69 -5.83 -35.99
N GLY A 182 27.97 -5.57 -36.26
CA GLY A 182 28.97 -5.42 -35.21
C GLY A 182 28.67 -4.21 -34.31
N PRO A 183 29.27 -4.16 -33.10
CA PRO A 183 28.99 -3.13 -32.13
C PRO A 183 29.45 -1.73 -32.60
N GLY A 184 28.52 -0.77 -32.61
CA GLY A 184 28.75 0.62 -33.03
C GLY A 184 29.26 1.53 -31.92
N GLU A 185 29.08 2.84 -32.05
CA GLU A 185 29.58 3.82 -31.07
C GLU A 185 28.54 4.79 -30.49
N GLU A 186 27.31 4.75 -31.01
CA GLU A 186 26.29 5.77 -30.76
C GLU A 186 25.33 5.45 -29.61
N ARG A 187 25.25 4.19 -29.19
CA ARG A 187 24.22 3.79 -28.22
C ARG A 187 24.64 2.66 -27.30
N VAL A 188 24.38 2.80 -26.02
CA VAL A 188 24.51 1.72 -25.03
C VAL A 188 23.11 1.19 -24.71
N VAL A 189 22.93 -0.10 -24.49
CA VAL A 189 21.59 -0.67 -24.25
C VAL A 189 21.46 -1.36 -22.89
N TYR A 190 20.34 -1.14 -22.23
CA TYR A 190 19.86 -1.95 -21.12
C TYR A 190 18.55 -2.63 -21.52
N LEU A 191 18.41 -3.92 -21.21
CA LEU A 191 17.24 -4.73 -21.55
C LEU A 191 16.61 -5.35 -20.28
N GLY A 192 15.29 -5.20 -20.14
CA GLY A 192 14.45 -5.83 -19.14
C GLY A 192 13.83 -4.86 -18.12
N ASN A 193 13.01 -5.39 -17.21
CA ASN A 193 12.34 -4.58 -16.18
C ASN A 193 13.35 -3.78 -15.34
N VAL A 194 13.02 -2.52 -15.10
CA VAL A 194 13.84 -1.58 -14.34
C VAL A 194 13.25 -1.40 -12.94
N THR A 195 14.06 -1.69 -11.93
CA THR A 195 13.72 -1.58 -10.51
C THR A 195 14.97 -1.14 -9.75
N ARG A 196 14.83 -0.72 -8.48
CA ARG A 196 15.97 -0.38 -7.62
C ARG A 196 17.06 -1.45 -7.60
N LEU A 197 16.68 -2.71 -7.33
CA LEU A 197 17.62 -3.85 -7.30
C LEU A 197 18.21 -4.21 -8.67
N ARG A 198 17.70 -3.62 -9.76
CA ARG A 198 18.15 -3.85 -11.14
C ARG A 198 18.90 -2.65 -11.72
N GLY A 199 19.31 -1.72 -10.86
CA GLY A 199 20.23 -0.63 -11.20
C GLY A 199 19.56 0.65 -11.69
N ALA A 200 18.31 0.95 -11.30
CA ALA A 200 17.58 2.11 -11.84
C ALA A 200 18.35 3.44 -11.69
N ALA A 201 18.86 3.72 -10.49
CA ALA A 201 19.62 4.94 -10.22
C ALA A 201 20.98 4.94 -10.95
N GLU A 202 21.63 3.79 -11.03
CA GLU A 202 22.90 3.60 -11.71
C GLU A 202 22.78 3.79 -13.22
N LEU A 203 21.68 3.34 -13.84
CA LEU A 203 21.39 3.56 -15.25
C LEU A 203 21.19 5.06 -15.53
N VAL A 204 20.47 5.78 -14.66
CA VAL A 204 20.27 7.23 -14.81
C VAL A 204 21.61 7.97 -14.72
N ALA A 205 22.42 7.66 -13.70
CA ALA A 205 23.74 8.27 -13.52
C ALA A 205 24.70 7.93 -14.68
N LEU A 206 24.68 6.68 -15.17
CA LEU A 206 25.48 6.25 -16.31
C LEU A 206 25.07 6.96 -17.60
N GLY A 207 23.76 7.11 -17.84
CA GLY A 207 23.24 7.84 -19.00
C GLY A 207 23.69 9.30 -19.01
N GLY A 208 23.52 10.00 -17.87
CA GLY A 208 23.97 11.39 -17.71
C GLY A 208 25.47 11.54 -17.96
N GLY A 209 26.29 10.69 -17.35
CA GLY A 209 27.75 10.71 -17.54
C GLY A 209 28.18 10.39 -18.98
N LEU A 210 27.49 9.46 -19.65
CA LEU A 210 27.77 9.11 -21.05
C LEU A 210 27.44 10.27 -22.00
N ARG A 211 26.29 10.92 -21.80
CA ARG A 211 25.89 12.10 -22.56
C ARG A 211 26.88 13.23 -22.38
N GLU A 212 27.25 13.54 -21.14
CA GLU A 212 28.19 14.61 -20.81
C GLU A 212 29.57 14.35 -21.45
N ALA A 213 30.11 13.15 -21.27
CA ALA A 213 31.45 12.80 -21.76
C ALA A 213 31.55 12.70 -23.29
N THR A 214 30.42 12.54 -24.00
CA THR A 214 30.39 12.40 -25.46
C THR A 214 29.72 13.57 -26.18
N GLY A 215 29.24 14.57 -25.45
CA GLY A 215 28.44 15.67 -26.03
C GLY A 215 27.15 15.18 -26.69
N GLY A 216 26.57 14.08 -26.19
CA GLY A 216 25.38 13.43 -26.76
C GLY A 216 25.63 12.51 -27.96
N ALA A 217 26.88 12.34 -28.40
CA ALA A 217 27.22 11.42 -29.49
C ALA A 217 27.05 9.93 -29.11
N CYS A 218 26.89 9.62 -27.83
CA CYS A 218 26.51 8.29 -27.35
C CYS A 218 25.40 8.40 -26.30
N THR A 219 24.30 7.65 -26.48
CA THR A 219 23.14 7.71 -25.58
C THR A 219 22.81 6.34 -24.98
N LEU A 220 22.41 6.30 -23.71
CA LEU A 220 21.92 5.07 -23.08
C LEU A 220 20.45 4.83 -23.45
N HIS A 221 20.13 3.68 -24.04
CA HIS A 221 18.79 3.24 -24.34
C HIS A 221 18.35 2.20 -23.30
N VAL A 222 17.31 2.54 -22.54
CA VAL A 222 16.73 1.65 -21.53
C VAL A 222 15.44 1.04 -22.08
N ILE A 223 15.47 -0.27 -22.35
CA ILE A 223 14.41 -1.03 -23.00
C ILE A 223 13.74 -1.93 -21.96
N GLY A 224 12.62 -1.48 -21.41
CA GLY A 224 11.84 -2.24 -20.43
C GLY A 224 11.00 -1.36 -19.50
N PRO A 225 9.93 -1.92 -18.91
CA PRO A 225 9.05 -1.16 -18.03
C PRO A 225 9.72 -0.84 -16.70
N ALA A 226 9.31 0.29 -16.12
CA ALA A 226 9.62 0.73 -14.77
C ALA A 226 8.31 1.05 -14.04
N THR A 227 8.30 1.03 -12.71
CA THR A 227 7.11 1.36 -11.89
C THR A 227 7.50 2.18 -10.67
N GLY A 228 6.58 3.04 -10.20
CA GLY A 228 6.81 3.91 -9.03
C GLY A 228 7.99 4.84 -9.25
N GLU A 229 8.77 5.08 -8.19
CA GLU A 229 9.93 5.99 -8.21
C GLU A 229 10.94 5.71 -9.35
N CYS A 230 11.14 4.44 -9.71
CA CYS A 230 12.04 4.11 -10.83
C CYS A 230 11.50 4.61 -12.18
N ALA A 231 10.18 4.65 -12.38
CA ALA A 231 9.59 5.20 -13.60
C ALA A 231 9.80 6.71 -13.67
N ASP A 232 9.60 7.40 -12.55
CA ASP A 232 9.77 8.85 -12.45
C ASP A 232 11.24 9.25 -12.70
N GLN A 233 12.19 8.51 -12.12
CA GLN A 233 13.63 8.71 -12.35
C GLN A 233 14.02 8.54 -13.83
N LEU A 234 13.50 7.51 -14.49
CA LEU A 234 13.79 7.27 -15.90
C LEU A 234 13.12 8.30 -16.82
N ALA A 235 11.89 8.71 -16.51
CA ALA A 235 11.18 9.75 -17.27
C ALA A 235 11.93 11.09 -17.19
N ALA A 236 12.33 11.51 -15.97
CA ALA A 236 13.10 12.74 -15.80
C ALA A 236 14.46 12.68 -16.51
N ALA A 237 15.15 11.54 -16.47
CA ALA A 237 16.40 11.35 -17.20
C ALA A 237 16.20 11.34 -18.72
N HIS A 238 15.07 10.80 -19.19
CA HIS A 238 14.69 10.82 -20.59
C HIS A 238 14.45 12.23 -21.10
N GLU A 239 13.70 13.04 -20.36
CA GLU A 239 13.40 14.43 -20.69
C GLU A 239 14.64 15.32 -20.74
N ARG A 240 15.63 15.07 -19.86
CA ARG A 240 16.94 15.76 -19.91
C ARG A 240 17.82 15.31 -21.08
N GLY A 241 17.41 14.26 -21.79
CA GLY A 241 18.18 13.62 -22.85
C GLY A 241 19.32 12.74 -22.34
N ASP A 242 19.43 12.53 -21.02
CA ASP A 242 20.49 11.70 -20.41
C ASP A 242 20.38 10.23 -20.86
N LEU A 243 19.17 9.77 -21.20
CA LEU A 243 18.90 8.45 -21.73
C LEU A 243 17.64 8.43 -22.62
N VAL A 244 17.41 7.34 -23.32
CA VAL A 244 16.16 7.05 -24.02
C VAL A 244 15.43 5.92 -23.30
N HIS A 245 14.29 6.21 -22.66
CA HIS A 245 13.47 5.18 -22.02
C HIS A 245 12.35 4.73 -22.97
N HIS A 246 12.38 3.46 -23.38
CA HIS A 246 11.41 2.89 -24.34
C HIS A 246 10.14 2.35 -23.67
N GLY A 247 10.07 2.34 -22.33
CA GLY A 247 8.98 1.70 -21.60
C GLY A 247 8.89 0.20 -21.88
N PHE A 248 7.67 -0.36 -21.79
CA PHE A 248 7.45 -1.76 -22.16
C PHE A 248 7.52 -1.94 -23.68
N VAL A 249 8.43 -2.80 -24.13
CA VAL A 249 8.57 -3.20 -25.53
C VAL A 249 8.42 -4.73 -25.62
N PRO A 250 7.58 -5.28 -26.52
CA PRO A 250 7.51 -6.72 -26.75
C PRO A 250 8.88 -7.31 -27.10
N ASN A 251 9.21 -8.49 -26.56
CA ASN A 251 10.56 -9.06 -26.66
C ASN A 251 11.11 -9.16 -28.09
N ALA A 252 10.30 -9.58 -29.07
CA ALA A 252 10.70 -9.62 -30.47
C ALA A 252 11.18 -8.26 -30.99
N ARG A 253 10.47 -7.17 -30.63
CA ARG A 253 10.86 -5.79 -30.96
C ARG A 253 12.04 -5.29 -30.12
N ALA A 254 12.13 -5.71 -28.86
CA ALA A 254 13.24 -5.35 -28.00
C ALA A 254 14.57 -5.95 -28.51
N ALA A 255 14.54 -7.17 -29.05
CA ALA A 255 15.69 -7.81 -29.67
C ALA A 255 16.19 -7.04 -30.91
N GLU A 256 15.28 -6.50 -31.72
CA GLU A 256 15.62 -5.65 -32.88
C GLU A 256 16.36 -4.36 -32.47
N LEU A 257 16.22 -3.92 -31.22
CA LEU A 257 16.92 -2.74 -30.69
C LEU A 257 18.33 -3.06 -30.18
N LEU A 258 18.80 -4.31 -30.20
CA LEU A 258 20.14 -4.66 -29.70
C LEU A 258 21.26 -4.50 -30.75
N PRO A 259 21.16 -5.01 -31.99
CA PRO A 259 22.28 -5.03 -32.94
C PRO A 259 22.87 -3.66 -33.29
N GLY A 260 24.19 -3.54 -33.25
CA GLY A 260 24.87 -2.26 -33.54
C GLY A 260 24.99 -1.32 -32.34
N ALA A 261 24.57 -1.72 -31.14
CA ALA A 261 24.91 -0.98 -29.91
C ALA A 261 26.42 -1.04 -29.61
N LEU A 262 26.93 -0.05 -28.89
CA LEU A 262 28.28 -0.01 -28.33
C LEU A 262 28.53 -1.19 -27.37
N ALA A 263 27.58 -1.41 -26.46
CA ALA A 263 27.62 -2.47 -25.47
C ALA A 263 26.23 -2.67 -24.84
N GLY A 264 26.02 -3.84 -24.25
CA GLY A 264 24.88 -4.10 -23.37
C GLY A 264 25.29 -4.02 -21.90
N VAL A 265 24.50 -3.34 -21.07
CA VAL A 265 24.78 -3.12 -19.65
C VAL A 265 23.82 -3.88 -18.74
N SER A 266 24.37 -4.51 -17.70
CA SER A 266 23.65 -5.34 -16.72
C SER A 266 24.12 -5.01 -15.30
N LEU A 267 23.54 -3.95 -14.71
CA LEU A 267 23.93 -3.38 -13.42
C LEU A 267 23.03 -3.87 -12.26
N LEU A 268 22.90 -5.19 -12.11
CA LEU A 268 22.07 -5.76 -11.05
C LEU A 268 22.74 -5.63 -9.68
N HIS A 269 21.96 -5.42 -8.62
CA HIS A 269 22.50 -5.41 -7.25
C HIS A 269 22.80 -6.83 -6.76
N ASP A 270 23.61 -6.93 -5.71
CA ASP A 270 23.91 -8.20 -5.07
C ASP A 270 22.73 -8.68 -4.20
N ALA A 271 21.86 -9.52 -4.79
CA ALA A 271 20.69 -10.07 -4.11
C ALA A 271 20.66 -11.62 -4.19
N PRO A 272 20.17 -12.34 -3.15
CA PRO A 272 20.15 -13.80 -3.11
C PRO A 272 19.51 -14.48 -4.33
N ASN A 273 18.45 -13.87 -4.87
CA ASN A 273 17.72 -14.37 -6.04
C ASN A 273 18.46 -14.12 -7.38
N PHE A 274 19.52 -13.31 -7.39
CA PHE A 274 20.36 -13.07 -8.58
C PHE A 274 21.67 -13.84 -8.54
N ARG A 275 22.17 -14.22 -7.35
CA ARG A 275 23.45 -14.93 -7.20
C ARG A 275 23.50 -16.31 -7.88
N HIS A 276 22.35 -16.96 -8.00
CA HIS A 276 22.24 -18.36 -8.47
C HIS A 276 21.50 -18.50 -9.80
N SER A 277 21.18 -17.39 -10.47
CA SER A 277 20.40 -17.38 -11.70
C SER A 277 21.15 -16.61 -12.78
N MET A 278 21.16 -17.13 -14.00
CA MET A 278 21.82 -16.44 -15.10
C MET A 278 21.02 -15.19 -15.49
N PRO A 279 21.60 -13.97 -15.45
CA PRO A 279 20.95 -12.78 -15.99
C PRO A 279 20.89 -12.91 -17.52
N THR A 280 19.77 -13.36 -18.07
CA THR A 280 19.64 -13.69 -19.50
C THR A 280 20.05 -12.57 -20.44
N LYS A 281 19.89 -11.30 -20.02
CA LYS A 281 20.35 -10.13 -20.78
C LYS A 281 21.82 -10.17 -21.18
N VAL A 282 22.68 -10.75 -20.33
CA VAL A 282 24.09 -10.96 -20.65
C VAL A 282 24.23 -11.88 -21.87
N LEU A 283 23.49 -12.99 -21.88
CA LEU A 283 23.48 -13.92 -23.00
C LEU A 283 22.81 -13.29 -24.24
N GLU A 284 21.77 -12.48 -24.06
CA GLU A 284 21.11 -11.76 -25.16
C GLU A 284 22.09 -10.78 -25.82
N TYR A 285 22.89 -10.05 -25.05
CA TYR A 285 23.93 -9.16 -25.58
C TYR A 285 25.02 -9.95 -26.33
N MET A 286 25.50 -11.05 -25.75
CA MET A 286 26.44 -11.96 -26.40
C MET A 286 25.88 -12.48 -27.73
N ALA A 287 24.64 -12.98 -27.75
CA ALA A 287 24.00 -13.50 -28.95
C ALA A 287 23.88 -12.45 -30.06
N HIS A 288 23.68 -11.18 -29.71
CA HIS A 288 23.63 -10.07 -30.66
C HIS A 288 25.01 -9.46 -30.98
N GLY A 289 26.10 -10.09 -30.54
CA GLY A 289 27.46 -9.65 -30.84
C GLY A 289 27.87 -8.36 -30.13
N LEU A 290 27.30 -8.08 -28.97
CA LEU A 290 27.60 -6.89 -28.18
C LEU A 290 28.60 -7.23 -27.06
N PRO A 291 29.59 -6.35 -26.80
CA PRO A 291 30.34 -6.39 -25.55
C PRO A 291 29.41 -6.28 -24.35
N VAL A 292 29.70 -7.02 -23.28
CA VAL A 292 28.89 -7.04 -22.06
C VAL A 292 29.57 -6.28 -20.95
N LEU A 293 28.86 -5.34 -20.33
CA LEU A 293 29.28 -4.74 -19.07
C LEU A 293 28.33 -5.15 -17.97
N THR A 294 28.83 -5.83 -16.93
CA THR A 294 27.95 -6.37 -15.87
C THR A 294 28.53 -6.19 -14.48
N THR A 295 27.67 -6.29 -13.47
CA THR A 295 28.05 -6.36 -12.06
C THR A 295 28.52 -7.76 -11.65
N PRO A 296 29.19 -7.94 -10.49
CA PRO A 296 29.91 -9.16 -10.13
C PRO A 296 29.02 -10.33 -9.66
N LEU A 297 27.97 -10.67 -10.41
CA LEU A 297 27.15 -11.86 -10.15
C LEU A 297 27.86 -13.12 -10.68
N PRO A 298 27.98 -14.21 -9.89
CA PRO A 298 28.89 -15.33 -10.21
C PRO A 298 28.77 -15.90 -11.63
N LEU A 299 27.54 -16.20 -12.08
CA LEU A 299 27.31 -16.76 -13.42
C LEU A 299 27.61 -15.74 -14.52
N ALA A 300 27.28 -14.46 -14.31
CA ALA A 300 27.58 -13.41 -15.28
C ALA A 300 29.09 -13.17 -15.41
N VAL A 301 29.82 -13.17 -14.28
CA VAL A 301 31.29 -13.08 -14.29
C VAL A 301 31.90 -14.27 -15.02
N ALA A 302 31.44 -15.49 -14.73
CA ALA A 302 31.93 -16.69 -15.40
C ALA A 302 31.76 -16.60 -16.92
N GLU A 303 30.59 -16.18 -17.42
CA GLU A 303 30.37 -16.05 -18.86
C GLU A 303 31.21 -14.94 -19.49
N VAL A 304 31.33 -13.78 -18.82
CA VAL A 304 32.08 -12.63 -19.34
C VAL A 304 33.58 -12.90 -19.38
N GLU A 305 34.14 -13.52 -18.34
CA GLU A 305 35.57 -13.80 -18.23
C GLU A 305 35.98 -14.99 -19.12
N GLN A 306 35.22 -16.08 -19.10
CA GLN A 306 35.53 -17.25 -19.93
C GLN A 306 35.29 -16.96 -21.41
N GLY A 307 34.20 -16.26 -21.73
CA GLY A 307 33.91 -15.80 -23.09
C GLY A 307 34.78 -14.64 -23.54
N ARG A 308 35.57 -14.03 -22.63
CA ARG A 308 36.40 -12.84 -22.89
C ARG A 308 35.63 -11.78 -23.69
N CYS A 309 34.38 -11.55 -23.32
CA CYS A 309 33.39 -10.82 -24.13
C CYS A 309 32.92 -9.52 -23.48
N GLY A 310 33.58 -9.06 -22.42
CA GLY A 310 33.10 -7.93 -21.66
C GLY A 310 33.97 -7.52 -20.47
N ALA A 311 33.35 -6.76 -19.56
CA ALA A 311 33.97 -6.27 -18.33
C ALA A 311 33.00 -6.38 -17.15
N VAL A 312 33.59 -6.51 -15.95
CA VAL A 312 32.86 -6.57 -14.69
C VAL A 312 33.16 -5.31 -13.88
N VAL A 313 32.12 -4.63 -13.42
CA VAL A 313 32.20 -3.40 -12.60
C VAL A 313 31.64 -3.64 -11.21
N PRO A 314 32.04 -2.87 -10.18
CA PRO A 314 31.46 -2.99 -8.83
C PRO A 314 29.94 -2.84 -8.79
N PHE A 315 29.31 -3.36 -7.73
CA PHE A 315 27.89 -3.16 -7.47
C PHE A 315 27.57 -1.71 -7.07
N GLY A 316 26.35 -1.27 -7.38
CA GLY A 316 25.78 -0.02 -6.87
C GLY A 316 26.42 1.25 -7.44
N PRO A 317 26.31 2.40 -6.75
CA PRO A 317 26.85 3.68 -7.20
C PRO A 317 28.36 3.67 -7.48
N ALA A 318 29.12 2.86 -6.74
CA ALA A 318 30.56 2.70 -6.94
C ALA A 318 30.93 2.09 -8.31
N GLY A 319 29.99 1.40 -8.96
CA GLY A 319 30.17 0.83 -10.29
C GLY A 319 29.98 1.82 -11.44
N VAL A 320 29.33 2.97 -11.20
CA VAL A 320 28.95 3.91 -12.28
C VAL A 320 30.17 4.54 -12.95
N GLY A 321 31.13 5.02 -12.16
CA GLY A 321 32.38 5.59 -12.69
C GLY A 321 33.18 4.59 -13.54
N PRO A 322 33.52 3.41 -13.00
CA PRO A 322 34.20 2.36 -13.78
C PRO A 322 33.42 1.92 -15.02
N ALA A 323 32.08 1.86 -14.95
CA ALA A 323 31.25 1.55 -16.11
C ALA A 323 31.37 2.61 -17.20
N LEU A 324 31.30 3.89 -16.83
CA LEU A 324 31.46 5.00 -17.75
C LEU A 324 32.84 4.99 -18.40
N GLU A 325 33.90 4.85 -17.62
CA GLU A 325 35.29 4.77 -18.12
C GLU A 325 35.46 3.63 -19.13
N GLN A 326 34.92 2.45 -18.82
CA GLN A 326 35.03 1.28 -19.68
C GLN A 326 34.25 1.45 -21.00
N LEU A 327 33.04 2.02 -20.95
CA LEU A 327 32.25 2.32 -22.15
C LEU A 327 32.95 3.34 -23.05
N LEU A 328 33.52 4.39 -22.46
CA LEU A 328 34.29 5.39 -23.20
C LEU A 328 35.57 4.80 -23.81
N ALA A 329 36.22 3.85 -23.14
CA ALA A 329 37.36 3.12 -23.69
C ALA A 329 36.95 2.26 -24.89
N TRP A 330 35.88 1.47 -24.77
CA TRP A 330 35.36 0.67 -25.89
C TRP A 330 34.85 1.52 -27.04
N ARG A 331 34.34 2.73 -26.77
CA ARG A 331 33.94 3.67 -27.82
C ARG A 331 35.11 4.09 -28.69
N ARG A 332 36.29 4.31 -28.09
CA ARG A 332 37.52 4.74 -28.79
C ARG A 332 38.28 3.61 -29.47
N ASP A 333 38.08 2.37 -29.05
CA ASP A 333 38.79 1.20 -29.56
C ASP A 333 37.82 0.21 -30.24
N ASP A 334 37.58 0.45 -31.53
CA ASP A 334 36.74 -0.41 -32.38
C ASP A 334 37.28 -1.84 -32.48
N THR A 335 38.61 -2.04 -32.48
CA THR A 335 39.21 -3.36 -32.62
C THR A 335 38.91 -4.22 -31.39
N THR A 336 39.13 -3.66 -30.19
CA THR A 336 38.78 -4.35 -28.94
C THR A 336 37.28 -4.58 -28.86
N ARG A 337 36.47 -3.57 -29.17
CA ARG A 337 35.00 -3.67 -29.11
C ARG A 337 34.46 -4.77 -30.03
N ALA A 338 34.88 -4.79 -31.30
CA ALA A 338 34.49 -5.81 -32.27
C ALA A 338 34.94 -7.21 -31.84
N ARG A 339 36.17 -7.35 -31.32
CA ARG A 339 36.68 -8.62 -30.80
C ARG A 339 35.86 -9.15 -29.62
N LEU A 340 35.51 -8.29 -28.66
CA LEU A 340 34.70 -8.67 -27.49
C LEU A 340 33.29 -9.13 -27.92
N GLY A 341 32.67 -8.38 -28.84
CA GLY A 341 31.36 -8.73 -29.39
C GLY A 341 31.37 -10.06 -30.16
N ALA A 342 32.39 -10.28 -30.99
CA ALA A 342 32.55 -11.53 -31.75
C ALA A 342 32.78 -12.74 -30.83
N ALA A 343 33.65 -12.60 -29.82
CA ALA A 343 33.91 -13.67 -28.84
C ALA A 343 32.66 -14.03 -28.03
N GLY A 344 31.89 -13.03 -27.61
CA GLY A 344 30.60 -13.23 -26.96
C GLY A 344 29.62 -14.00 -27.84
N ARG A 345 29.48 -13.60 -29.12
CA ARG A 345 28.58 -14.25 -30.08
C ARG A 345 28.97 -15.68 -30.36
N GLU A 346 30.25 -15.94 -30.60
CA GLU A 346 30.75 -17.30 -30.87
C GLU A 346 30.37 -18.25 -29.74
N ARG A 347 30.59 -17.84 -28.49
CA ARG A 347 30.19 -18.61 -27.31
C ARG A 347 28.67 -18.74 -27.18
N ALA A 348 27.92 -17.67 -27.41
CA ALA A 348 26.45 -17.74 -27.34
C ALA A 348 25.87 -18.72 -28.37
N VAL A 349 26.40 -18.74 -29.58
CA VAL A 349 26.04 -19.70 -30.65
C VAL A 349 26.36 -21.12 -30.22
N ALA A 350 27.57 -21.35 -29.69
CA ALA A 350 28.06 -22.68 -29.35
C ALA A 350 27.35 -23.29 -28.12
N GLU A 351 27.14 -22.49 -27.07
CA GLU A 351 26.81 -23.02 -25.73
C GLU A 351 25.46 -22.54 -25.20
N HIS A 352 24.93 -21.41 -25.70
CA HIS A 352 23.75 -20.76 -25.12
C HIS A 352 22.61 -20.55 -26.11
N SER A 353 22.62 -21.24 -27.25
CA SER A 353 21.52 -21.20 -28.21
C SER A 353 20.32 -21.99 -27.69
N TRP A 354 19.17 -21.32 -27.63
CA TRP A 354 17.89 -21.94 -27.31
C TRP A 354 17.59 -23.10 -28.26
N TRP A 355 17.87 -22.95 -29.55
CA TRP A 355 17.56 -23.98 -30.55
C TRP A 355 18.41 -25.24 -30.39
N SER A 356 19.59 -25.13 -29.79
CA SER A 356 20.38 -26.31 -29.37
C SER A 356 19.79 -26.99 -28.13
N THR A 357 19.09 -26.24 -27.29
CA THR A 357 18.46 -26.72 -26.04
C THR A 357 17.02 -27.24 -26.27
N ALA A 358 16.31 -26.69 -27.25
CA ALA A 358 14.91 -26.95 -27.53
C ALA A 358 14.57 -28.45 -27.73
N PRO A 359 15.41 -29.28 -28.39
CA PRO A 359 15.15 -30.71 -28.49
C PRO A 359 15.04 -31.39 -27.12
N VAL A 360 15.91 -31.05 -26.15
CA VAL A 360 15.87 -31.59 -24.79
C VAL A 360 14.56 -31.24 -24.09
N PHE A 361 14.10 -29.99 -24.25
CA PHE A 361 12.80 -29.55 -23.73
C PHE A 361 11.64 -30.34 -24.35
N LEU A 362 11.61 -30.46 -25.68
CA LEU A 362 10.55 -31.17 -26.39
C LEU A 362 10.52 -32.67 -26.04
N ASP A 363 11.68 -33.32 -25.94
CA ASP A 363 11.78 -34.72 -25.57
C ASP A 363 11.31 -34.97 -24.14
N ALA A 364 11.60 -34.06 -23.21
CA ALA A 364 11.07 -34.15 -21.85
C ALA A 364 9.54 -34.07 -21.82
N LEU A 365 8.92 -33.20 -22.63
CA LEU A 365 7.46 -33.14 -22.74
C LEU A 365 6.87 -34.37 -23.44
N ARG A 366 7.55 -34.92 -24.46
CA ARG A 366 7.14 -36.18 -25.13
C ARG A 366 7.14 -37.37 -24.18
N ALA A 367 8.15 -37.48 -23.31
CA ALA A 367 8.24 -38.55 -22.32
C ALA A 367 7.01 -38.56 -21.40
N VAL A 368 6.61 -37.38 -20.92
CA VAL A 368 5.41 -37.23 -20.08
C VAL A 368 4.13 -37.60 -20.82
N ALA A 369 3.98 -37.16 -22.08
CA ALA A 369 2.83 -37.53 -22.90
C ALA A 369 2.75 -39.04 -23.20
N GLY A 370 3.90 -39.71 -23.32
CA GLY A 370 4.01 -41.15 -23.58
C GLY A 370 3.93 -42.04 -22.34
N GLY A 371 3.81 -41.47 -21.13
CA GLY A 371 3.82 -42.23 -19.87
C GLY A 371 5.18 -42.84 -19.50
N ALA A 372 6.26 -42.42 -20.16
CA ALA A 372 7.62 -42.88 -19.90
C ALA A 372 8.32 -41.95 -18.90
N PRO A 373 9.18 -42.46 -18.01
CA PRO A 373 10.00 -41.61 -17.15
C PRO A 373 10.93 -40.74 -18.01
N CYS A 374 11.04 -39.45 -17.64
CA CYS A 374 11.88 -38.48 -18.35
C CYS A 374 13.36 -38.93 -18.31
N PRO A 375 14.09 -38.92 -19.43
CA PRO A 375 15.49 -39.32 -19.45
C PRO A 375 16.34 -38.39 -18.57
N PRO A 376 17.29 -38.92 -17.77
CA PRO A 376 18.20 -38.11 -16.96
C PRO A 376 19.11 -37.27 -17.86
N ALA A 377 19.51 -36.10 -17.38
CA ALA A 377 20.40 -35.21 -18.12
C ALA A 377 21.78 -35.88 -18.38
N PRO A 378 22.41 -35.61 -19.54
CA PRO A 378 23.79 -36.03 -19.77
C PRO A 378 24.74 -35.37 -18.75
N PRO A 379 25.85 -36.03 -18.38
CA PRO A 379 26.84 -35.47 -17.45
C PRO A 379 27.47 -34.19 -18.03
N GLN A 380 27.69 -33.20 -17.16
CA GLN A 380 28.27 -31.90 -17.55
C GLN A 380 29.68 -32.04 -18.14
N PRO A 381 30.08 -31.20 -19.10
CA PRO A 381 31.49 -30.88 -19.31
C PRO A 381 32.04 -30.16 -18.05
N PRO A 382 33.32 -30.36 -17.67
CA PRO A 382 33.86 -29.87 -16.40
C PRO A 382 33.82 -28.33 -16.33
N GLY A 383 32.86 -27.80 -15.58
CA GLY A 383 32.81 -26.38 -15.20
C GLY A 383 33.73 -26.08 -14.01
N ALA A 384 34.25 -24.85 -13.96
CA ALA A 384 35.19 -24.41 -12.93
C ALA A 384 34.67 -24.70 -11.50
N PRO A 385 35.51 -25.26 -10.61
CA PRO A 385 35.10 -25.59 -9.25
C PRO A 385 34.73 -24.32 -8.48
N ILE A 386 33.51 -24.31 -7.93
CA ILE A 386 33.11 -23.36 -6.91
C ILE A 386 33.93 -23.70 -5.65
N PRO A 387 34.70 -22.76 -5.07
CA PRO A 387 35.52 -23.09 -3.92
C PRO A 387 34.63 -23.45 -2.72
N PRO A 388 34.97 -24.51 -1.96
CA PRO A 388 34.24 -24.84 -0.74
C PRO A 388 34.40 -23.71 0.28
N ARG A 389 33.31 -23.41 1.00
CA ARG A 389 33.29 -22.43 2.09
C ARG A 389 34.24 -22.88 3.22
N GLU A 390 35.45 -22.33 3.25
CA GLU A 390 36.27 -22.27 4.47
C GLU A 390 36.05 -20.91 5.15
N HIS A 391 35.26 -20.89 6.23
CA HIS A 391 35.36 -19.82 7.21
C HIS A 391 36.65 -20.02 8.02
N ARG A 392 37.78 -19.50 7.53
CA ARG A 392 38.98 -19.27 8.35
C ARG A 392 38.84 -17.92 9.06
N PHE A 393 38.52 -17.97 10.34
CA PHE A 393 38.87 -16.87 11.25
C PHE A 393 40.40 -16.83 11.40
N PRO A 394 41.06 -15.66 11.32
CA PRO A 394 42.48 -15.56 11.66
C PRO A 394 42.67 -15.85 13.15
N ARG A 395 43.50 -16.85 13.46
CA ARG A 395 44.05 -17.08 14.79
C ARG A 395 45.25 -16.16 14.94
N ASP A 396 45.17 -15.23 15.89
CA ASP A 396 46.26 -14.94 16.81
C ASP A 396 45.68 -14.43 18.13
N ILE A 397 46.32 -14.86 19.21
CA ILE A 397 46.10 -14.55 20.64
C ILE A 397 45.33 -15.61 21.46
N VAL A 398 46.13 -16.58 21.92
CA VAL A 398 46.26 -17.14 23.29
C VAL A 398 45.09 -17.91 23.91
N THR A 399 45.26 -19.25 23.85
CA THR A 399 45.31 -20.19 24.98
C THR A 399 44.27 -20.05 26.11
N LEU A 400 43.34 -21.02 26.20
CA LEU A 400 43.28 -21.95 27.32
C LEU A 400 42.28 -23.09 27.05
N THR A 401 42.82 -24.28 27.21
CA THR A 401 42.23 -25.58 26.92
C THR A 401 41.30 -26.04 28.04
N ALA A 402 40.36 -26.91 27.65
CA ALA A 402 39.80 -28.02 28.43
C ALA A 402 38.57 -27.73 29.30
N LEU A 403 37.47 -28.46 29.07
CA LEU A 403 37.17 -29.71 29.77
C LEU A 403 35.72 -30.20 29.52
N TYR A 404 35.61 -31.51 29.31
CA TYR A 404 34.47 -32.45 29.42
C TYR A 404 33.52 -32.76 28.24
N PRO A 405 33.26 -34.07 27.98
CA PRO A 405 32.38 -34.63 26.95
C PRO A 405 31.01 -35.07 27.53
N LEU A 406 30.07 -35.48 26.65
CA LEU A 406 29.01 -36.52 26.83
C LEU A 406 27.80 -36.15 25.93
N GLU A 407 27.55 -36.90 24.86
CA GLU A 407 26.73 -38.13 24.75
C GLU A 407 25.23 -37.85 24.53
N ILE A 408 24.79 -38.25 23.33
CA ILE A 408 23.40 -38.26 22.88
C ILE A 408 22.82 -39.62 23.26
N THR A 409 21.71 -39.61 24.00
CA THR A 409 20.85 -40.80 24.16
C THR A 409 19.49 -40.52 23.55
N MET A 410 19.12 -41.29 22.53
CA MET A 410 17.76 -41.37 22.03
C MET A 410 16.93 -42.34 22.88
N ALA A 411 15.71 -41.96 23.24
CA ALA A 411 14.68 -42.89 23.69
C ALA A 411 13.31 -42.52 23.09
N ASN A 412 12.56 -43.55 22.73
CA ASN A 412 11.34 -43.58 21.90
C ASN A 412 10.02 -43.28 22.64
N SER A 413 9.04 -42.83 21.84
CA SER A 413 7.56 -43.03 21.93
C SER A 413 6.76 -42.26 23.01
N THR A 414 5.60 -41.63 22.76
CA THR A 414 4.36 -42.10 22.09
C THR A 414 3.44 -40.92 21.65
N VAL A 415 2.54 -41.13 20.66
CA VAL A 415 1.53 -40.16 20.16
C VAL A 415 0.12 -40.80 20.15
N PRO A 416 -0.97 -40.12 20.59
CA PRO A 416 -2.35 -40.62 20.50
C PRO A 416 -3.11 -40.29 19.20
N ALA A 417 -4.22 -41.01 18.96
CA ALA A 417 -4.75 -41.42 17.65
C ALA A 417 -5.84 -40.55 16.95
N ALA A 418 -5.97 -39.24 17.18
CA ALA A 418 -7.12 -38.46 16.68
C ALA A 418 -6.93 -37.68 15.35
N LEU A 419 -5.87 -37.92 14.56
CA LEU A 419 -5.61 -37.17 13.32
C LEU A 419 -5.58 -38.06 12.06
N ARG A 420 -6.75 -38.64 11.72
CA ARG A 420 -6.98 -39.28 10.42
C ARG A 420 -8.40 -39.00 9.93
N ASP A 421 -8.56 -37.98 9.07
CA ASP A 421 -9.37 -38.02 7.83
C ASP A 421 -10.03 -36.66 7.44
N PRO A 422 -9.35 -35.83 6.62
CA PRO A 422 -9.88 -34.56 6.08
C PRO A 422 -10.84 -34.71 4.89
N ALA A 423 -11.22 -35.92 4.46
CA ALA A 423 -12.03 -36.13 3.26
C ALA A 423 -13.54 -35.85 3.44
N ARG A 424 -14.03 -35.71 4.69
CA ARG A 424 -15.46 -35.55 4.98
C ARG A 424 -15.99 -34.13 4.76
N LEU A 425 -15.18 -33.10 4.97
CA LEU A 425 -15.59 -31.69 4.80
C LEU A 425 -15.73 -31.28 3.32
N ALA A 426 -14.94 -31.89 2.43
CA ALA A 426 -14.91 -31.54 1.01
C ALA A 426 -16.20 -31.93 0.23
N ARG A 427 -16.98 -32.90 0.72
CA ARG A 427 -18.17 -33.41 0.02
C ARG A 427 -19.40 -32.50 0.17
N ARG A 428 -19.45 -31.65 1.18
CA ARG A 428 -20.61 -30.78 1.46
C ARG A 428 -20.65 -29.51 0.62
N ALA A 429 -19.50 -29.00 0.18
CA ALA A 429 -19.42 -27.75 -0.59
C ALA A 429 -19.75 -27.90 -2.10
N ALA A 430 -19.76 -29.11 -2.63
CA ALA A 430 -19.82 -29.37 -4.06
C ALA A 430 -21.23 -29.23 -4.70
N ARG A 431 -22.29 -29.04 -3.93
CA ARG A 431 -23.68 -29.09 -4.46
C ARG A 431 -24.33 -27.74 -4.78
N ARG A 432 -23.71 -26.60 -4.51
CA ARG A 432 -24.42 -25.30 -4.51
C ARG A 432 -24.06 -24.28 -5.59
N VAL A 433 -23.17 -24.58 -6.54
CA VAL A 433 -22.56 -23.53 -7.39
C VAL A 433 -22.78 -23.75 -8.90
N LEU A 434 -23.73 -24.59 -9.30
CA LEU A 434 -24.09 -24.73 -10.72
C LEU A 434 -25.32 -23.89 -11.07
N GLY A 435 -25.07 -22.76 -11.72
CA GLY A 435 -26.05 -21.89 -12.38
C GLY A 435 -25.66 -20.43 -12.19
N SER A 436 -25.55 -19.55 -13.19
CA SER A 436 -25.61 -19.62 -14.66
C SER A 436 -24.97 -18.31 -15.16
N ARG A 437 -24.40 -18.33 -16.38
CA ARG A 437 -23.68 -17.21 -17.04
C ARG A 437 -24.55 -16.49 -18.09
N GLY A 438 -24.22 -15.23 -18.38
CA GLY A 438 -24.39 -14.50 -19.67
C GLY A 438 -24.12 -12.99 -19.44
N ALA A 439 -23.10 -12.30 -19.97
CA ALA A 439 -22.73 -11.94 -21.37
C ALA A 439 -23.78 -10.99 -22.02
N ALA A 440 -23.51 -9.86 -22.70
CA ALA A 440 -22.33 -9.27 -23.35
C ALA A 440 -22.61 -7.74 -23.67
N PRO A 441 -21.71 -6.98 -24.34
CA PRO A 441 -21.55 -5.51 -24.27
C PRO A 441 -22.12 -4.67 -25.44
N ALA A 442 -22.09 -3.34 -25.27
CA ALA A 442 -22.45 -2.30 -26.24
C ALA A 442 -21.24 -1.69 -26.98
N PRO A 443 -21.43 -1.08 -28.18
CA PRO A 443 -20.36 -0.44 -28.95
C PRO A 443 -20.23 1.07 -28.68
N ALA A 444 -19.05 1.60 -29.06
CA ALA A 444 -18.57 2.96 -28.84
C ALA A 444 -19.20 4.02 -29.78
N GLN A 445 -19.14 5.29 -29.38
CA GLN A 445 -19.28 6.46 -30.25
C GLN A 445 -18.23 7.54 -29.95
N GLU A 446 -17.87 8.23 -31.03
CA GLU A 446 -16.86 9.28 -31.22
C GLU A 446 -17.25 10.67 -30.66
N PRO A 447 -16.27 11.60 -30.55
CA PRO A 447 -16.37 12.81 -29.74
C PRO A 447 -17.09 13.97 -30.46
N ARG A 448 -17.81 14.81 -29.68
CA ARG A 448 -18.46 16.04 -30.14
C ARG A 448 -18.00 17.28 -29.36
N THR A 449 -17.88 18.37 -30.12
CA THR A 449 -17.47 19.75 -29.83
C THR A 449 -18.37 20.45 -28.77
N PRO A 450 -17.88 21.43 -27.98
CA PRO A 450 -18.63 21.98 -26.85
C PRO A 450 -19.70 23.00 -27.26
N ALA A 451 -20.85 22.96 -26.57
CA ALA A 451 -22.01 23.83 -26.74
C ALA A 451 -22.02 25.00 -25.73
N PRO A 452 -22.86 26.05 -25.92
CA PRO A 452 -22.86 27.29 -25.14
C PRO A 452 -23.47 27.14 -23.74
N GLN A 453 -23.12 28.08 -22.83
CA GLN A 453 -23.58 28.17 -21.44
C GLN A 453 -25.11 28.32 -21.32
N GLU A 454 -25.75 27.41 -20.58
CA GLU A 454 -27.16 27.48 -20.16
C GLU A 454 -27.29 27.84 -18.66
N ASP A 455 -28.32 28.62 -18.33
CA ASP A 455 -28.69 29.04 -16.98
C ASP A 455 -29.14 27.85 -16.11
N ALA A 456 -28.57 27.74 -14.91
CA ALA A 456 -28.83 26.66 -13.96
C ALA A 456 -30.17 26.83 -13.20
N ALA A 457 -31.29 26.72 -13.91
CA ALA A 457 -32.62 26.51 -13.33
C ALA A 457 -33.06 25.04 -13.38
N ASP A 458 -32.50 24.22 -14.27
CA ASP A 458 -32.93 22.83 -14.53
C ASP A 458 -31.75 21.83 -14.53
N ALA A 459 -30.94 21.80 -13.47
CA ALA A 459 -30.07 20.65 -13.26
C ALA A 459 -30.95 19.45 -12.82
N PRO A 460 -30.84 18.26 -13.44
CA PRO A 460 -31.58 17.09 -13.00
C PRO A 460 -31.26 16.80 -11.53
N ALA A 461 -32.30 16.53 -10.73
CA ALA A 461 -32.15 16.19 -9.31
C ALA A 461 -31.26 14.94 -9.19
N GLU A 462 -30.07 15.12 -8.62
CA GLU A 462 -29.20 14.00 -8.25
C GLU A 462 -29.90 13.22 -7.13
N GLU A 463 -29.98 11.89 -7.28
CA GLU A 463 -30.60 11.01 -6.29
C GLU A 463 -29.74 11.02 -5.01
N LEU A 464 -30.22 11.68 -3.97
CA LEU A 464 -29.50 11.79 -2.70
C LEU A 464 -29.45 10.42 -1.99
N PRO A 465 -28.37 10.12 -1.25
CA PRO A 465 -28.32 8.92 -0.42
C PRO A 465 -29.41 8.98 0.65
N THR A 466 -30.34 8.03 0.61
CA THR A 466 -31.51 7.96 1.52
C THR A 466 -31.32 6.96 2.66
N ALA A 467 -30.46 5.97 2.48
CA ALA A 467 -30.13 4.98 3.50
C ALA A 467 -28.75 5.27 4.10
N ARG A 468 -28.66 5.21 5.43
CA ARG A 468 -27.39 5.36 6.14
C ARG A 468 -26.37 4.31 5.67
N PRO A 469 -25.15 4.70 5.29
CA PRO A 469 -24.08 3.76 5.02
C PRO A 469 -23.73 2.95 6.28
N ALA A 470 -23.52 1.64 6.12
CA ALA A 470 -23.08 0.80 7.24
C ALA A 470 -21.70 1.27 7.73
N SER A 471 -21.57 1.50 9.04
CA SER A 471 -20.29 1.85 9.68
C SER A 471 -20.14 1.16 11.04
N ARG A 472 -18.94 0.67 11.34
CA ARG A 472 -18.60 0.11 12.66
C ARG A 472 -18.03 1.21 13.55
N GLY A 473 -18.68 1.55 14.66
CA GLY A 473 -18.08 2.41 15.70
C GLY A 473 -18.51 3.87 15.71
N LEU A 474 -19.35 4.32 14.78
CA LEU A 474 -20.13 5.54 14.95
C LEU A 474 -21.43 5.20 15.71
N PRO A 475 -21.81 5.95 16.76
CA PRO A 475 -23.10 5.74 17.40
C PRO A 475 -24.21 5.92 16.36
N ALA A 476 -25.10 4.92 16.28
CA ALA A 476 -26.24 5.01 15.41
C ALA A 476 -27.35 5.80 16.11
N ALA A 477 -27.56 7.05 15.72
CA ALA A 477 -28.85 7.69 15.98
C ALA A 477 -29.90 6.93 15.16
N ASP A 478 -30.83 6.24 15.82
CA ASP A 478 -32.05 5.72 15.19
C ASP A 478 -33.01 6.91 14.97
N ALA A 479 -32.55 7.85 14.17
CA ALA A 479 -33.20 9.12 13.90
C ALA A 479 -33.40 9.27 12.40
N VAL A 480 -34.59 9.72 12.04
CA VAL A 480 -35.00 10.08 10.69
C VAL A 480 -35.05 11.60 10.60
N VAL A 481 -34.26 12.16 9.68
CA VAL A 481 -34.21 13.60 9.43
C VAL A 481 -34.71 13.89 8.02
N ALA A 482 -35.70 14.78 7.90
CA ALA A 482 -36.14 15.29 6.61
C ALA A 482 -35.19 16.42 6.18
N VAL A 483 -34.57 16.34 5.00
CA VAL A 483 -33.43 17.18 4.62
C VAL A 483 -33.65 17.92 3.30
N ALA A 484 -33.41 19.24 3.29
CA ALA A 484 -33.26 20.05 2.09
C ALA A 484 -31.82 20.60 2.04
N LEU A 485 -30.88 19.75 1.64
CA LEU A 485 -29.42 20.01 1.68
C LEU A 485 -28.82 19.92 0.27
N SER A 486 -27.67 20.55 0.07
CA SER A 486 -26.85 20.34 -1.11
C SER A 486 -26.35 18.89 -1.14
N PRO A 487 -26.05 18.31 -2.33
CA PRO A 487 -25.54 16.94 -2.41
C PRO A 487 -24.32 16.69 -1.51
N ASP A 488 -23.38 17.64 -1.48
CA ASP A 488 -22.17 17.53 -0.66
C ASP A 488 -22.45 17.48 0.84
N LEU A 489 -23.38 18.31 1.34
CA LEU A 489 -23.72 18.34 2.76
C LEU A 489 -24.61 17.15 3.15
N ALA A 490 -25.50 16.72 2.24
CA ALA A 490 -26.30 15.51 2.40
C ALA A 490 -25.43 14.25 2.49
N GLU A 491 -24.39 14.13 1.66
CA GLU A 491 -23.44 13.00 1.71
C GLU A 491 -22.65 12.98 3.03
N LEU A 492 -22.22 14.15 3.49
CA LEU A 492 -21.48 14.31 4.75
C LEU A 492 -22.32 13.87 5.96
N MET A 493 -23.60 14.22 5.98
CA MET A 493 -24.52 13.93 7.10
C MET A 493 -25.16 12.55 7.04
N ALA A 494 -25.16 11.87 5.89
CA ALA A 494 -25.81 10.57 5.69
C ALA A 494 -25.27 9.44 6.60
N PHE A 495 -24.11 9.62 7.22
CA PHE A 495 -23.54 8.67 8.17
C PHE A 495 -24.08 8.82 9.59
N GLU A 496 -24.76 9.92 9.92
CA GLU A 496 -25.15 10.25 11.29
C GLU A 496 -26.58 9.79 11.60
N TRP A 497 -27.47 9.83 10.60
CA TRP A 497 -28.90 9.51 10.70
C TRP A 497 -29.42 8.93 9.38
N ASP A 498 -30.65 8.42 9.39
CA ASP A 498 -31.39 8.17 8.15
C ASP A 498 -31.99 9.48 7.65
N GLN A 499 -31.91 9.74 6.35
CA GLN A 499 -32.36 11.01 5.78
C GLN A 499 -33.38 10.84 4.66
N ARG A 500 -34.36 11.74 4.62
CA ARG A 500 -35.40 11.78 3.60
C ARG A 500 -35.39 13.12 2.91
N THR A 501 -35.27 13.12 1.59
CA THR A 501 -35.15 14.35 0.79
C THR A 501 -36.44 15.15 0.81
N LEU A 502 -36.32 16.45 1.08
CA LEU A 502 -37.35 17.46 0.87
C LEU A 502 -37.02 18.25 -0.39
N ASP A 503 -37.82 18.09 -1.44
CA ASP A 503 -37.69 18.83 -2.69
C ASP A 503 -39.06 19.18 -3.28
N ARG A 504 -39.10 19.86 -4.44
CA ARG A 504 -40.34 20.24 -5.13
C ARG A 504 -41.22 19.07 -5.57
N SER A 505 -40.68 17.87 -5.66
CA SER A 505 -41.41 16.67 -6.07
C SER A 505 -42.20 16.04 -4.90
N ASP A 506 -41.78 16.27 -3.65
CA ASP A 506 -42.47 15.81 -2.43
C ASP A 506 -43.69 16.70 -2.09
N ARG A 507 -44.70 16.69 -2.96
CA ARG A 507 -45.89 17.56 -2.85
C ARG A 507 -46.75 17.31 -1.61
N GLU A 508 -46.71 16.10 -1.05
CA GLU A 508 -47.46 15.73 0.16
C GLU A 508 -46.62 15.88 1.43
N HIS A 509 -45.35 16.25 1.28
CA HIS A 509 -44.35 16.34 2.34
C HIS A 509 -44.22 15.01 3.12
N ALA A 510 -44.22 13.89 2.40
CA ALA A 510 -44.12 12.53 2.96
C ALA A 510 -42.79 12.32 3.70
N ALA A 511 -41.73 13.05 3.33
CA ALA A 511 -40.46 13.01 4.04
C ALA A 511 -40.58 13.41 5.53
N LEU A 512 -41.59 14.21 5.90
CA LEU A 512 -41.83 14.63 7.29
C LEU A 512 -42.51 13.55 8.16
N GLU A 513 -43.05 12.47 7.57
CA GLU A 513 -43.81 11.48 8.32
C GLU A 513 -42.92 10.67 9.29
N GLY A 514 -43.03 10.94 10.59
CA GLY A 514 -42.19 10.28 11.60
C GLY A 514 -40.75 10.76 11.63
N ALA A 515 -40.42 11.87 10.96
CA ALA A 515 -39.13 12.53 11.10
C ALA A 515 -39.04 13.23 12.46
N GLN A 516 -37.87 13.16 13.11
CA GLN A 516 -37.61 13.88 14.37
C GLN A 516 -37.09 15.30 14.15
N LEU A 517 -36.61 15.63 12.95
CA LEU A 517 -36.10 16.95 12.61
C LEU A 517 -36.31 17.21 11.11
N ALA A 518 -36.68 18.44 10.75
CA ALA A 518 -36.57 18.95 9.38
C ALA A 518 -35.38 19.92 9.30
N LEU A 519 -34.37 19.58 8.51
CA LEU A 519 -33.14 20.36 8.35
C LEU A 519 -33.10 20.99 6.96
N LEU A 520 -33.08 22.33 6.94
CA LEU A 520 -33.01 23.13 5.72
C LEU A 520 -31.65 23.81 5.63
N GLN A 521 -30.97 23.71 4.49
CA GLN A 521 -29.79 24.51 4.19
C GLN A 521 -30.19 25.80 3.49
N LEU A 522 -29.61 26.92 3.89
CA LEU A 522 -29.64 28.16 3.13
C LEU A 522 -28.26 28.47 2.54
N GLN A 523 -28.16 28.47 1.21
CA GLN A 523 -26.93 28.74 0.48
C GLN A 523 -27.16 29.84 -0.56
N ASN A 524 -26.54 31.01 -0.37
CA ASN A 524 -26.66 32.16 -1.26
C ASN A 524 -28.12 32.58 -1.53
N GLY A 525 -28.98 32.54 -0.50
CA GLY A 525 -30.41 32.84 -0.60
C GLY A 525 -31.26 31.80 -1.35
N LEU A 526 -30.76 30.57 -1.49
CA LEU A 526 -31.46 29.42 -2.08
C LEU A 526 -31.49 28.26 -1.08
N VAL A 527 -32.63 27.55 -1.04
CA VAL A 527 -32.76 26.25 -0.36
C VAL A 527 -32.59 25.15 -1.42
N PRO A 528 -31.58 24.28 -1.32
CA PRO A 528 -31.37 23.17 -2.25
C PRO A 528 -32.64 22.32 -2.43
N GLY A 529 -32.91 21.87 -3.67
CA GLY A 529 -34.13 21.12 -4.01
C GLY A 529 -35.41 21.95 -4.12
N MET A 530 -35.44 23.18 -3.56
CA MET A 530 -36.62 24.05 -3.53
C MET A 530 -36.43 25.37 -4.30
N GLY A 531 -35.19 25.80 -4.55
CA GLY A 531 -34.88 27.00 -5.32
C GLY A 531 -34.87 28.28 -4.47
N ARG A 532 -35.07 29.43 -5.11
CA ARG A 532 -35.19 30.75 -4.45
C ARG A 532 -36.63 31.11 -4.08
N ASP A 533 -37.58 30.35 -4.61
CA ASP A 533 -39.01 30.58 -4.40
C ASP A 533 -39.36 30.29 -2.93
N GLN A 534 -39.99 31.28 -2.29
CA GLN A 534 -40.31 31.21 -0.86
C GLN A 534 -41.55 30.33 -0.58
N GLU A 535 -42.42 30.15 -1.58
CA GLU A 535 -43.69 29.43 -1.44
C GLU A 535 -43.50 27.93 -1.13
N PRO A 536 -42.67 27.15 -1.87
CA PRO A 536 -42.44 25.74 -1.54
C PRO A 536 -41.82 25.55 -0.14
N VAL A 537 -40.89 26.42 0.25
CA VAL A 537 -40.25 26.35 1.58
C VAL A 537 -41.27 26.68 2.67
N SER A 538 -42.12 27.69 2.46
CA SER A 538 -43.20 28.04 3.38
C SER A 538 -44.20 26.90 3.58
N ALA A 539 -44.52 26.16 2.52
CA ALA A 539 -45.38 24.98 2.59
C ALA A 539 -44.75 23.87 3.45
N VAL A 540 -43.46 23.57 3.24
CA VAL A 540 -42.70 22.59 4.05
C VAL A 540 -42.65 22.97 5.52
N VAL A 541 -42.35 24.23 5.82
CA VAL A 541 -42.26 24.74 7.20
C VAL A 541 -43.63 24.68 7.89
N SER A 542 -44.70 25.04 7.18
CA SER A 542 -46.07 24.93 7.71
C SER A 542 -46.45 23.47 7.98
N ALA A 543 -46.14 22.58 7.04
CA ALA A 543 -46.42 21.16 7.15
C ALA A 543 -45.61 20.46 8.25
N ALA A 544 -44.38 20.92 8.53
CA ALA A 544 -43.58 20.45 9.66
C ALA A 544 -44.20 20.86 10.99
N ARG A 545 -44.66 22.11 11.11
CA ARG A 545 -45.37 22.60 12.30
C ARG A 545 -46.66 21.84 12.58
N GLU A 546 -47.48 21.61 11.56
CA GLU A 546 -48.72 20.83 11.69
C GLU A 546 -48.46 19.42 12.22
N ARG A 547 -47.30 18.85 11.89
CA ARG A 547 -46.85 17.53 12.34
C ARG A 547 -46.00 17.55 13.61
N SER A 548 -45.80 18.71 14.22
CA SER A 548 -44.93 18.90 15.39
C SER A 548 -43.49 18.44 15.18
N VAL A 549 -42.98 18.55 13.95
CA VAL A 549 -41.57 18.27 13.62
C VAL A 549 -40.79 19.58 13.74
N PRO A 550 -39.75 19.66 14.60
CA PRO A 550 -38.95 20.87 14.73
C PRO A 550 -38.17 21.14 13.44
N VAL A 551 -38.05 22.42 13.09
CA VAL A 551 -37.36 22.89 11.89
C VAL A 551 -36.06 23.60 12.27
N ALA A 552 -34.94 23.11 11.74
CA ALA A 552 -33.64 23.78 11.82
C ALA A 552 -33.24 24.36 10.46
N LEU A 553 -32.79 25.61 10.46
CA LEU A 553 -32.20 26.27 9.30
C LEU A 553 -30.69 26.45 9.51
N TRP A 554 -29.90 25.86 8.62
CA TRP A 554 -28.45 25.99 8.60
C TRP A 554 -28.00 26.89 7.44
N VAL A 555 -27.57 28.10 7.79
CA VAL A 555 -27.05 29.08 6.84
C VAL A 555 -25.58 28.79 6.57
N THR A 556 -25.27 28.29 5.38
CA THR A 556 -23.89 27.96 4.99
C THR A 556 -23.22 29.08 4.19
N SER A 557 -24.00 29.97 3.57
CA SER A 557 -23.47 31.15 2.89
C SER A 557 -24.53 32.23 2.61
N GLY A 558 -24.10 33.50 2.60
CA GLY A 558 -24.92 34.67 2.22
C GLY A 558 -24.99 34.92 0.70
N PRO A 559 -25.78 35.89 0.22
CA PRO A 559 -26.49 36.91 1.01
C PRO A 559 -27.73 36.36 1.72
N LEU A 560 -28.15 37.05 2.77
CA LEU A 560 -29.32 36.69 3.60
C LEU A 560 -30.58 37.41 3.09
N PRO A 561 -31.57 36.70 2.54
CA PRO A 561 -32.84 37.30 2.13
C PRO A 561 -33.77 37.51 3.34
N GLU A 562 -34.81 38.30 3.12
CA GLU A 562 -36.00 38.23 3.97
C GLU A 562 -36.70 36.87 3.77
N LEU A 563 -37.07 36.22 4.88
CA LEU A 563 -37.62 34.87 4.89
C LEU A 563 -39.02 34.91 5.55
N PRO A 564 -40.11 34.98 4.76
CA PRO A 564 -41.47 35.08 5.31
C PRO A 564 -41.87 33.91 6.22
N TRP A 565 -41.27 32.74 6.00
CA TRP A 565 -41.49 31.50 6.77
C TRP A 565 -40.57 31.35 7.97
N LEU A 566 -39.67 32.31 8.25
CA LEU A 566 -38.68 32.21 9.33
C LEU A 566 -39.30 32.06 10.71
N GLN A 567 -40.50 32.64 10.94
CA GLN A 567 -41.23 32.46 12.19
C GLN A 567 -41.58 31.00 12.46
N GLY A 568 -41.59 30.17 11.41
CA GLY A 568 -41.80 28.74 11.45
C GLY A 568 -40.58 27.88 11.77
N VAL A 569 -39.39 28.50 11.83
CA VAL A 569 -38.13 27.81 12.12
C VAL A 569 -37.84 27.85 13.61
N ASP A 570 -37.57 26.69 14.22
CA ASP A 570 -37.31 26.58 15.65
C ASP A 570 -35.86 26.92 15.98
N HIS A 571 -34.91 26.42 15.18
CA HIS A 571 -33.48 26.60 15.43
C HIS A 571 -32.75 27.22 14.22
N LEU A 572 -31.91 28.21 14.48
CA LEU A 572 -31.11 28.89 13.46
C LEU A 572 -29.63 28.65 13.73
N TYR A 573 -28.89 28.30 12.68
CA TYR A 573 -27.45 28.10 12.75
C TYR A 573 -26.75 28.74 11.57
N ALA A 574 -25.49 29.15 11.77
CA ALA A 574 -24.63 29.65 10.71
C ALA A 574 -23.28 28.94 10.70
N SER A 575 -22.65 28.84 9.53
CA SER A 575 -21.34 28.19 9.36
C SER A 575 -20.13 29.03 9.73
N SER A 576 -20.28 30.32 10.01
CA SER A 576 -19.16 31.13 10.51
C SER A 576 -19.64 32.16 11.52
N PRO A 577 -18.75 32.67 12.39
CA PRO A 577 -19.08 33.74 13.32
C PRO A 577 -19.64 34.99 12.62
N GLU A 578 -19.06 35.37 11.48
CA GLU A 578 -19.51 36.54 10.72
C GLU A 578 -20.93 36.35 10.20
N LEU A 579 -21.22 35.17 9.63
CA LEU A 579 -22.54 34.85 9.09
C LEU A 579 -23.59 34.71 10.19
N ARG A 580 -23.18 34.20 11.37
CA ARG A 580 -24.03 34.15 12.57
C ARG A 580 -24.44 35.55 13.00
N ASP A 581 -23.48 36.46 13.10
CA ASP A 581 -23.71 37.82 13.57
C ASP A 581 -24.52 38.62 12.54
N GLU A 582 -24.26 38.44 11.24
CA GLU A 582 -25.06 39.00 10.14
C GLU A 582 -26.51 38.50 10.19
N ALA A 583 -26.73 37.18 10.36
CA ALA A 583 -28.06 36.59 10.42
C ALA A 583 -28.83 37.00 11.66
N ALA A 584 -28.16 37.06 12.82
CA ALA A 584 -28.78 37.52 14.06
C ALA A 584 -29.23 38.99 13.94
N ALA A 585 -28.43 39.84 13.31
CA ALA A 585 -28.78 41.23 13.06
C ALA A 585 -29.90 41.38 12.03
N ALA A 586 -29.84 40.64 10.91
CA ALA A 586 -30.81 40.71 9.82
C ALA A 586 -32.21 40.22 10.23
N TRP A 587 -32.28 39.20 11.08
CA TRP A 587 -33.54 38.54 11.43
C TRP A 587 -34.03 38.81 12.85
N GLY A 588 -33.21 39.46 13.70
CA GLY A 588 -33.58 39.76 15.09
C GLY A 588 -33.81 38.51 15.93
N ARG A 589 -33.11 37.41 15.63
CA ARG A 589 -33.22 36.11 16.30
C ARG A 589 -31.85 35.62 16.74
N GLU A 590 -31.82 34.79 17.78
CA GLU A 590 -30.60 34.08 18.15
C GLU A 590 -30.22 33.07 17.06
N VAL A 591 -28.93 33.06 16.71
CA VAL A 591 -28.35 32.15 15.72
C VAL A 591 -27.18 31.43 16.37
N GLY A 592 -27.23 30.10 16.40
CA GLY A 592 -26.14 29.26 16.88
C GLY A 592 -25.02 29.11 15.84
N LEU A 593 -23.90 28.54 16.25
CA LEU A 593 -22.77 28.27 15.37
C LEU A 593 -22.70 26.77 15.03
N LEU A 594 -22.69 26.45 13.74
CA LEU A 594 -22.41 25.12 13.19
C LEU A 594 -21.34 25.25 12.12
N GLU A 595 -20.08 25.33 12.54
CA GLU A 595 -18.92 25.54 11.68
C GLU A 595 -18.71 24.39 10.67
N PRO A 596 -17.91 24.58 9.61
CA PRO A 596 -17.47 23.50 8.74
C PRO A 596 -17.00 22.28 9.52
N ALA A 597 -17.30 21.11 8.96
CA ALA A 597 -17.00 19.82 9.55
C ALA A 597 -16.51 18.84 8.47
N ALA A 598 -15.84 17.78 8.89
CA ALA A 598 -15.50 16.64 8.05
C ALA A 598 -16.28 15.41 8.50
N GLN A 599 -16.62 14.53 7.55
CA GLN A 599 -17.07 13.18 7.85
C GLN A 599 -15.84 12.26 7.91
N PRO A 600 -15.44 11.73 9.08
CA PRO A 600 -14.27 10.87 9.20
C PRO A 600 -14.31 9.64 8.27
N ARG A 601 -15.48 9.20 7.81
CA ARG A 601 -15.59 8.10 6.84
C ARG A 601 -15.29 8.49 5.40
N LEU A 602 -15.42 9.77 5.05
CA LEU A 602 -15.15 10.29 3.71
C LEU A 602 -13.78 10.96 3.62
N ALA A 603 -13.38 11.66 4.69
CA ALA A 603 -12.11 12.39 4.78
C ALA A 603 -11.30 11.86 5.96
N ASN A 604 -10.26 11.08 5.66
CA ASN A 604 -9.40 10.42 6.63
C ASN A 604 -8.06 10.05 6.00
N PRO A 605 -7.06 9.67 6.81
CA PRO A 605 -5.75 9.27 6.28
C PRO A 605 -5.74 7.89 5.56
N VAL A 606 -6.87 7.16 5.48
CA VAL A 606 -6.96 5.84 4.85
C VAL A 606 -7.09 6.00 3.33
N ALA A 607 -5.98 5.95 2.59
CA ALA A 607 -6.03 6.05 1.13
C ALA A 607 -6.55 4.76 0.46
N GLU A 608 -7.40 4.90 -0.57
CA GLU A 608 -7.68 3.80 -1.51
C GLU A 608 -6.37 3.28 -2.12
N GLY A 609 -6.16 1.97 -1.97
CA GLY A 609 -4.97 1.28 -2.45
C GLY A 609 -4.04 0.80 -1.34
N GLY A 610 -4.12 1.36 -0.13
CA GLY A 610 -3.14 1.11 0.94
C GLY A 610 -1.75 1.57 0.53
N ILE A 611 -1.09 2.35 1.38
CA ILE A 611 0.22 2.96 1.11
C ILE A 611 0.13 4.08 0.06
N GLY A 612 -0.34 5.24 0.49
CA GLY A 612 -0.12 6.52 -0.19
C GLY A 612 0.85 7.34 0.64
N ALA A 613 2.14 7.01 0.60
CA ALA A 613 3.18 7.92 1.09
C ALA A 613 2.90 9.29 0.46
N ARG A 614 2.59 10.29 1.30
CA ARG A 614 2.33 11.67 0.85
C ARG A 614 3.37 12.03 -0.20
N THR A 615 2.93 12.46 -1.37
CA THR A 615 3.77 12.59 -2.58
C THR A 615 4.80 13.71 -2.48
N GLY A 616 4.84 14.43 -1.35
CA GLY A 616 5.63 15.64 -1.18
C GLY A 616 5.12 16.81 -2.04
N GLN A 617 4.00 16.65 -2.75
CA GLN A 617 3.43 17.69 -3.60
C GLN A 617 2.67 18.74 -2.78
N ALA A 618 2.70 19.99 -3.25
CA ALA A 618 1.91 21.08 -2.69
C ALA A 618 0.61 21.25 -3.47
N LEU A 619 -0.49 20.78 -2.91
CA LEU A 619 -1.79 20.82 -3.55
C LEU A 619 -2.46 22.17 -3.32
N THR A 620 -3.11 22.71 -4.34
CA THR A 620 -4.07 23.81 -4.20
C THR A 620 -5.43 23.31 -4.68
N VAL A 621 -6.45 23.33 -3.82
CA VAL A 621 -7.82 22.98 -4.24
C VAL A 621 -8.64 24.25 -4.36
N VAL A 622 -9.12 24.52 -5.57
CA VAL A 622 -9.93 25.71 -5.88
C VAL A 622 -11.40 25.32 -5.88
N ASP A 623 -12.09 25.75 -4.83
CA ASP A 623 -13.54 25.61 -4.63
C ASP A 623 -14.26 26.95 -4.87
N GLY A 624 -13.89 27.61 -5.98
CA GLY A 624 -14.34 28.95 -6.34
C GLY A 624 -13.70 30.10 -5.56
N PHE A 625 -13.98 31.34 -6.00
CA PHE A 625 -13.54 32.58 -5.35
C PHE A 625 -14.69 33.57 -5.15
N SER A 626 -15.89 33.07 -4.87
CA SER A 626 -17.12 33.87 -4.78
C SER A 626 -17.12 34.90 -3.65
N SER A 627 -16.25 34.76 -2.65
CA SER A 627 -16.08 35.72 -1.55
C SER A 627 -14.85 36.62 -1.70
N LEU A 628 -14.00 36.35 -2.69
CA LEU A 628 -12.77 37.10 -2.88
C LEU A 628 -13.08 38.36 -3.70
N ALA A 629 -12.92 39.54 -3.10
CA ALA A 629 -13.26 40.81 -3.74
C ALA A 629 -12.18 41.30 -4.73
N ASP A 630 -10.91 41.03 -4.43
CA ASP A 630 -9.77 41.27 -5.31
C ASP A 630 -8.82 40.08 -5.34
N GLY A 631 -8.14 39.88 -6.47
CA GLY A 631 -7.21 38.78 -6.68
C GLY A 631 -5.76 39.09 -6.27
N SER A 632 -5.49 40.16 -5.53
CA SER A 632 -4.11 40.59 -5.28
C SER A 632 -3.32 39.56 -4.50
N ALA A 633 -3.84 39.04 -3.38
CA ALA A 633 -3.15 37.99 -2.62
C ALA A 633 -3.01 36.67 -3.42
N LEU A 634 -4.00 36.36 -4.28
CA LEU A 634 -3.97 35.22 -5.18
C LEU A 634 -2.80 35.32 -6.18
N GLN A 635 -2.53 36.52 -6.69
CA GLN A 635 -1.40 36.80 -7.58
C GLN A 635 -0.08 36.93 -6.81
N GLU A 636 0.00 37.91 -5.91
CA GLU A 636 1.22 38.41 -5.29
C GLU A 636 1.80 37.48 -4.22
N ILE A 637 1.02 36.55 -3.66
CA ILE A 637 1.49 35.61 -2.63
C ILE A 637 1.44 34.18 -3.15
N LEU A 638 0.25 33.70 -3.54
CA LEU A 638 0.08 32.30 -3.96
C LEU A 638 0.75 32.06 -5.32
N ALA A 639 0.32 32.77 -6.36
CA ALA A 639 0.78 32.50 -7.72
C ALA A 639 2.27 32.79 -7.89
N ASP A 640 2.75 33.94 -7.40
CA ASP A 640 4.17 34.29 -7.49
C ASP A 640 5.05 33.48 -6.52
N GLY A 641 4.49 32.99 -5.40
CA GLY A 641 5.17 32.06 -4.51
C GLY A 641 5.34 30.65 -5.11
N LEU A 642 4.33 30.14 -5.84
CA LEU A 642 4.41 28.84 -6.53
C LEU A 642 5.13 28.89 -7.88
N LYS A 643 5.18 30.05 -8.54
CA LYS A 643 5.80 30.25 -9.85
C LYS A 643 7.20 29.63 -9.99
N PRO A 644 8.10 29.69 -9.00
CA PRO A 644 9.44 29.09 -9.09
C PRO A 644 9.48 27.57 -8.90
N LEU A 645 8.37 26.94 -8.50
CA LEU A 645 8.27 25.50 -8.23
C LEU A 645 7.74 24.73 -9.46
N PRO A 646 8.17 23.48 -9.69
CA PRO A 646 7.70 22.67 -10.82
C PRO A 646 6.17 22.48 -10.83
N GLU A 647 5.55 22.58 -12.00
CA GLU A 647 4.08 22.43 -12.16
C GLU A 647 3.59 21.04 -11.75
N ALA A 648 4.38 20.00 -12.04
CA ALA A 648 4.09 18.63 -11.64
C ALA A 648 4.12 18.42 -10.11
N GLU A 649 4.80 19.29 -9.36
CA GLU A 649 4.92 19.19 -7.91
C GLU A 649 3.93 20.08 -7.16
N THR A 650 3.31 21.05 -7.84
CA THR A 650 2.33 21.96 -7.22
C THR A 650 1.03 22.04 -8.03
N PRO A 651 0.30 20.91 -8.16
CA PRO A 651 -0.93 20.85 -8.93
C PRO A 651 -2.02 21.72 -8.31
N VAL A 652 -2.85 22.31 -9.17
CA VAL A 652 -4.06 23.02 -8.80
C VAL A 652 -5.26 22.17 -9.21
N VAL A 653 -6.02 21.64 -8.25
CA VAL A 653 -7.25 20.90 -8.55
C VAL A 653 -8.42 21.87 -8.47
N ARG A 654 -9.15 22.04 -9.56
CA ARG A 654 -10.34 22.89 -9.61
C ARG A 654 -11.59 22.01 -9.55
N LEU A 655 -12.39 22.22 -8.51
CA LEU A 655 -13.65 21.52 -8.30
C LEU A 655 -14.72 22.03 -9.28
N PRO A 656 -15.70 21.17 -9.66
CA PRO A 656 -16.80 21.59 -10.51
C PRO A 656 -17.66 22.67 -9.82
N GLY A 657 -18.09 23.69 -10.56
CA GLY A 657 -18.87 24.80 -10.02
C GLY A 657 -18.99 26.00 -10.95
N LYS A 658 -19.86 26.97 -10.60
CA LYS A 658 -20.12 28.18 -11.41
C LYS A 658 -18.90 29.11 -11.49
N SER A 659 -18.90 29.94 -12.53
CA SER A 659 -17.82 30.88 -12.85
C SER A 659 -17.62 31.91 -11.72
N SER A 660 -16.35 32.15 -11.38
CA SER A 660 -15.91 33.10 -10.36
C SER A 660 -15.76 34.51 -10.94
N LEU A 661 -16.02 35.55 -10.14
CA LEU A 661 -15.70 36.94 -10.50
C LEU A 661 -14.18 37.19 -10.55
N VAL A 662 -13.42 36.50 -9.70
CA VAL A 662 -11.96 36.52 -9.72
C VAL A 662 -11.46 35.35 -10.57
N THR A 663 -10.67 35.68 -11.60
CA THR A 663 -9.99 34.71 -12.46
C THR A 663 -8.68 34.26 -11.84
N LEU A 664 -8.31 33.00 -12.05
CA LEU A 664 -6.99 32.49 -11.67
C LEU A 664 -5.89 33.21 -12.47
N PRO A 665 -4.79 33.62 -11.80
CA PRO A 665 -3.55 34.01 -12.45
C PRO A 665 -3.09 33.01 -13.52
N THR A 666 -2.56 33.52 -14.63
CA THR A 666 -2.06 32.69 -15.75
C THR A 666 -1.02 31.65 -15.31
N SER A 667 -0.21 31.94 -14.29
CA SER A 667 0.77 31.01 -13.73
C SER A 667 0.15 29.86 -12.93
N LEU A 668 -1.04 30.05 -12.35
CA LEU A 668 -1.79 28.99 -11.69
C LEU A 668 -2.65 28.22 -12.70
N GLU A 669 -3.23 28.89 -13.71
CA GLU A 669 -4.09 28.24 -14.71
C GLU A 669 -3.36 27.11 -15.47
N LYS A 670 -2.05 27.25 -15.68
CA LYS A 670 -1.20 26.19 -16.28
C LYS A 670 -1.11 24.90 -15.45
N ARG A 671 -1.33 25.01 -14.13
CA ARG A 671 -1.26 23.90 -13.17
C ARG A 671 -2.61 23.22 -12.94
N VAL A 672 -3.68 23.72 -13.59
CA VAL A 672 -5.05 23.32 -13.30
C VAL A 672 -5.38 21.94 -13.86
N GLN A 673 -5.86 21.08 -12.97
CA GLN A 673 -6.51 19.81 -13.25
C GLN A 673 -7.98 19.97 -12.84
N ARG A 674 -8.91 19.71 -13.77
CA ARG A 674 -10.35 19.84 -13.48
C ARG A 674 -10.88 18.49 -12.99
N ALA A 675 -11.45 18.48 -11.80
CA ALA A 675 -12.12 17.29 -11.27
C ALA A 675 -13.52 17.17 -11.90
N GLY A 676 -13.94 15.95 -12.23
CA GLY A 676 -15.28 15.65 -12.72
C GLY A 676 -16.34 15.70 -11.61
N SER A 677 -15.94 15.44 -10.36
CA SER A 677 -16.79 15.58 -9.17
C SER A 677 -16.02 16.16 -7.99
N ARG A 678 -16.75 16.63 -6.96
CA ARG A 678 -16.13 17.06 -5.71
C ARG A 678 -15.39 15.93 -5.01
N ALA A 679 -15.99 14.74 -4.94
CA ALA A 679 -15.39 13.54 -4.36
C ALA A 679 -14.07 13.17 -5.05
N GLU A 680 -14.02 13.22 -6.39
CA GLU A 680 -12.79 13.00 -7.15
C GLU A 680 -11.70 14.00 -6.76
N GLY A 681 -12.03 15.28 -6.70
CA GLY A 681 -11.07 16.34 -6.34
C GLY A 681 -10.56 16.23 -4.90
N LEU A 682 -11.42 15.86 -3.94
CA LEU A 682 -11.02 15.67 -2.55
C LEU A 682 -10.24 14.37 -2.31
N GLY A 683 -10.37 13.37 -3.19
CA GLY A 683 -9.58 12.13 -3.14
C GLY A 683 -8.07 12.35 -3.23
N HIS A 684 -7.62 13.55 -3.64
CA HIS A 684 -6.21 13.94 -3.65
C HIS A 684 -5.67 14.35 -2.27
N LEU A 685 -6.54 14.75 -1.33
CA LEU A 685 -6.13 15.34 -0.05
C LEU A 685 -5.23 14.41 0.78
N PRO A 686 -5.55 13.11 1.01
CA PRO A 686 -4.72 12.23 1.84
C PRO A 686 -3.31 12.00 1.28
N ARG A 687 -3.12 12.25 -0.03
CA ARG A 687 -1.83 12.04 -0.72
C ARG A 687 -0.99 13.31 -0.80
N ALA A 688 -1.56 14.49 -0.54
CA ALA A 688 -0.83 15.75 -0.63
C ALA A 688 0.24 15.85 0.48
N GLY A 689 1.39 16.43 0.14
CA GLY A 689 2.43 16.79 1.11
C GLY A 689 2.05 18.01 1.95
N VAL A 690 1.36 18.98 1.33
CA VAL A 690 0.80 20.17 1.96
C VAL A 690 -0.38 20.70 1.12
N LEU A 691 -1.39 21.27 1.76
CA LEU A 691 -2.48 21.99 1.10
C LEU A 691 -2.31 23.50 1.29
N THR A 692 -2.58 24.27 0.24
CA THR A 692 -2.77 25.73 0.37
C THR A 692 -4.15 26.02 0.95
N ASP A 693 -4.21 26.65 2.12
CA ASP A 693 -5.47 27.09 2.72
C ASP A 693 -6.04 28.28 1.93
N LEU A 694 -7.23 28.07 1.37
CA LEU A 694 -8.02 29.08 0.66
C LEU A 694 -9.36 29.34 1.36
N SER A 695 -9.47 29.05 2.65
CA SER A 695 -10.73 29.08 3.40
C SER A 695 -11.48 30.41 3.32
N ALA A 696 -10.80 31.54 3.09
CA ALA A 696 -11.45 32.85 2.95
C ALA A 696 -12.00 33.13 1.55
N THR A 697 -11.63 32.35 0.52
CA THR A 697 -11.97 32.67 -0.88
C THR A 697 -13.39 32.30 -1.27
N SER A 698 -13.97 31.28 -0.62
CA SER A 698 -15.36 30.89 -0.78
C SER A 698 -15.88 30.24 0.51
N PRO A 699 -17.20 30.17 0.72
CA PRO A 699 -17.77 29.43 1.84
C PRO A 699 -17.40 27.94 1.81
N GLN A 700 -17.31 27.33 0.63
CA GLN A 700 -17.01 25.92 0.44
C GLN A 700 -15.52 25.60 0.72
N ALA A 701 -14.61 26.54 0.49
CA ALA A 701 -13.18 26.34 0.72
C ALA A 701 -12.84 25.99 2.18
N ALA A 702 -13.56 26.52 3.15
CA ALA A 702 -13.39 26.16 4.56
C ALA A 702 -13.71 24.67 4.84
N TRP A 703 -14.74 24.11 4.17
CA TRP A 703 -15.06 22.69 4.26
C TRP A 703 -13.98 21.82 3.63
N THR A 704 -13.39 22.27 2.52
CA THR A 704 -12.26 21.61 1.87
C THR A 704 -11.02 21.59 2.77
N ALA A 705 -10.74 22.69 3.48
CA ALA A 705 -9.64 22.75 4.44
C ALA A 705 -9.86 21.85 5.66
N VAL A 706 -11.07 21.80 6.23
CA VAL A 706 -11.39 20.87 7.32
C VAL A 706 -11.31 19.41 6.86
N ALA A 707 -11.72 19.08 5.63
CA ALA A 707 -11.53 17.75 5.06
C ALA A 707 -10.04 17.38 4.87
N ALA A 708 -9.19 18.36 4.56
CA ALA A 708 -7.75 18.16 4.47
C ALA A 708 -7.12 17.88 5.82
N ALA A 709 -7.48 18.66 6.85
CA ALA A 709 -7.09 18.40 8.23
C ALA A 709 -7.56 17.01 8.70
N ALA A 710 -8.80 16.63 8.40
CA ALA A 710 -9.31 15.28 8.67
C ALA A 710 -8.51 14.18 7.96
N SER A 711 -7.95 14.49 6.79
CA SER A 711 -7.06 13.59 6.04
C SER A 711 -5.60 13.63 6.52
N ALA A 712 -5.34 14.23 7.69
CA ALA A 712 -4.03 14.50 8.27
C ALA A 712 -3.09 15.31 7.37
N THR A 713 -3.62 16.14 6.46
CA THR A 713 -2.83 16.92 5.52
C THR A 713 -2.48 18.28 6.12
N PRO A 714 -1.19 18.63 6.27
CA PRO A 714 -0.80 19.92 6.79
C PRO A 714 -1.15 21.03 5.80
N MET A 715 -1.28 22.25 6.32
CA MET A 715 -1.70 23.41 5.53
C MET A 715 -0.71 24.57 5.68
N VAL A 716 -0.73 25.47 4.70
CA VAL A 716 -0.12 26.79 4.79
C VAL A 716 -1.14 27.81 4.32
N THR A 717 -1.35 28.85 5.11
CA THR A 717 -2.29 29.93 4.80
C THR A 717 -1.56 31.11 4.18
N PRO A 718 -1.80 31.45 2.90
CA PRO A 718 -1.37 32.73 2.36
C PRO A 718 -2.13 33.87 3.05
N ALA A 719 -1.43 34.93 3.46
CA ALA A 719 -2.08 36.09 4.05
C ALA A 719 -3.14 36.67 3.10
N GLY A 720 -4.33 36.97 3.64
CA GLY A 720 -5.47 37.45 2.85
C GLY A 720 -6.27 36.37 2.10
N LEU A 721 -5.85 35.10 2.12
CA LEU A 721 -6.59 33.99 1.48
C LEU A 721 -7.14 32.94 2.48
N GLY A 722 -6.78 33.01 3.76
CA GLY A 722 -7.37 32.20 4.82
C GLY A 722 -8.01 33.01 5.94
N GLY A 723 -8.48 32.31 6.98
CA GLY A 723 -9.08 32.92 8.18
C GLY A 723 -10.56 32.60 8.43
N ARG A 724 -11.15 31.67 7.66
CA ARG A 724 -12.51 31.13 7.95
C ARG A 724 -12.48 29.71 8.51
N LEU A 725 -11.32 29.30 9.03
CA LEU A 725 -11.20 27.99 9.65
C LEU A 725 -11.85 28.00 11.03
N PRO A 726 -12.51 26.90 11.42
CA PRO A 726 -13.10 26.77 12.74
C PRO A 726 -12.08 26.91 13.88
N GLY A 727 -12.47 27.57 14.97
CA GLY A 727 -11.80 27.52 16.28
C GLY A 727 -10.26 27.58 16.31
N GLU A 728 -9.66 26.69 17.11
CA GLU A 728 -8.21 26.56 17.34
C GLU A 728 -7.48 25.92 16.14
N LEU A 729 -8.21 25.32 15.17
CA LEU A 729 -7.63 24.68 13.99
C LEU A 729 -6.74 25.63 13.19
N GLY A 730 -7.11 26.91 13.11
CA GLY A 730 -6.31 27.94 12.45
C GLY A 730 -5.01 28.30 13.17
N ARG A 731 -4.86 28.03 14.48
CA ARG A 731 -3.67 28.41 15.27
C ARG A 731 -2.46 27.54 14.99
N GLU A 732 -2.70 26.30 14.58
CA GLU A 732 -1.66 25.32 14.23
C GLU A 732 -1.17 25.48 12.78
N ILE A 733 -1.79 26.37 11.98
CA ILE A 733 -1.48 26.55 10.56
C ILE A 733 -0.64 27.81 10.37
N PRO A 734 0.56 27.72 9.77
CA PRO A 734 1.39 28.89 9.52
C PRO A 734 0.72 29.85 8.52
N VAL A 735 0.76 31.14 8.85
CA VAL A 735 0.31 32.22 7.97
C VAL A 735 1.51 32.88 7.30
N ALA A 736 1.55 32.81 5.97
CA ALA A 736 2.62 33.37 5.16
C ALA A 736 2.28 34.79 4.68
N ALA A 737 3.01 35.77 5.19
CA ALA A 737 2.79 37.20 4.93
C ALA A 737 3.09 37.65 3.49
N ASP A 738 3.97 36.96 2.76
CA ASP A 738 4.39 37.31 1.40
C ASP A 738 4.76 36.06 0.57
N GLN A 739 4.96 36.23 -0.74
CA GLN A 739 5.33 35.15 -1.68
C GLN A 739 6.58 34.35 -1.27
N LYS A 740 7.59 35.01 -0.67
CA LYS A 740 8.86 34.36 -0.33
C LYS A 740 8.65 33.47 0.89
N HIS A 741 7.98 34.00 1.90
CA HIS A 741 7.59 33.25 3.10
C HIS A 741 6.67 32.07 2.72
N PHE A 742 5.65 32.32 1.89
CA PHE A 742 4.72 31.28 1.44
C PHE A 742 5.44 30.13 0.72
N ARG A 743 6.31 30.46 -0.24
CA ARG A 743 7.14 29.45 -0.92
C ARG A 743 8.01 28.68 0.06
N SER A 744 8.62 29.34 1.04
CA SER A 744 9.46 28.69 2.05
C SER A 744 8.67 27.69 2.90
N GLU A 745 7.48 28.07 3.38
CA GLU A 745 6.60 27.19 4.17
C GLU A 745 6.11 25.98 3.35
N VAL A 746 5.77 26.20 2.08
CA VAL A 746 5.38 25.14 1.15
C VAL A 746 6.56 24.18 0.93
N VAL A 747 7.73 24.68 0.54
CA VAL A 747 8.93 23.86 0.28
C VAL A 747 9.35 23.08 1.53
N ALA A 748 9.24 23.67 2.73
CA ALA A 748 9.55 22.96 3.97
C ALA A 748 8.72 21.69 4.10
N ARG A 749 7.40 21.73 3.86
CA ARG A 749 6.52 20.55 3.97
C ARG A 749 6.67 19.57 2.81
N MET A 750 6.97 20.07 1.61
CA MET A 750 7.34 19.22 0.48
C MET A 750 8.59 18.38 0.81
N GLN A 751 9.60 18.99 1.44
CA GLN A 751 10.92 18.38 1.66
C GLN A 751 11.10 17.70 3.02
N GLN A 752 10.29 18.01 4.04
CA GLN A 752 10.48 17.51 5.42
C GLN A 752 9.34 16.55 5.84
N PRO A 753 9.53 15.22 5.73
CA PRO A 753 8.51 14.22 6.09
C PRO A 753 8.01 14.28 7.51
N GLU A 754 8.90 14.54 8.45
CA GLU A 754 8.53 14.56 9.86
C GLU A 754 7.69 15.79 10.21
N LEU A 755 8.04 16.95 9.66
CA LEU A 755 7.25 18.18 9.83
C LEU A 755 5.80 17.98 9.37
N ARG A 756 5.61 17.49 8.14
CA ARG A 756 4.27 17.28 7.58
C ARG A 756 3.47 16.22 8.33
N SER A 757 4.11 15.16 8.82
CA SER A 757 3.42 14.08 9.54
C SER A 757 2.95 14.56 10.91
N ARG A 758 3.78 15.37 11.59
CA ARG A 758 3.49 15.92 12.92
C ARG A 758 2.34 16.92 12.89
N GLU A 759 2.43 17.93 12.02
CA GLU A 759 1.38 18.95 11.88
C GLU A 759 0.07 18.34 11.39
N GLY A 760 0.16 17.44 10.41
CA GLY A 760 -0.98 16.68 9.92
C GLY A 760 -1.72 15.91 11.00
N HIS A 761 -0.98 15.23 11.89
CA HIS A 761 -1.56 14.48 13.01
C HIS A 761 -2.27 15.40 14.03
N LEU A 762 -1.67 16.54 14.35
CA LEU A 762 -2.28 17.51 15.26
C LEU A 762 -3.59 18.09 14.69
N LEU A 763 -3.59 18.46 13.40
CA LEU A 763 -4.79 18.92 12.71
C LEU A 763 -5.87 17.84 12.63
N HIS A 764 -5.48 16.59 12.37
CA HIS A 764 -6.40 15.46 12.36
C HIS A 764 -7.09 15.27 13.70
N ARG A 765 -6.33 15.31 14.79
CA ARG A 765 -6.87 15.22 16.16
C ARG A 765 -7.84 16.35 16.47
N GLU A 766 -7.50 17.58 16.11
CA GLU A 766 -8.38 18.74 16.34
C GLU A 766 -9.71 18.55 15.62
N VAL A 767 -9.69 18.07 14.38
CA VAL A 767 -10.92 17.76 13.64
C VAL A 767 -11.72 16.65 14.31
N LEU A 768 -11.08 15.54 14.70
CA LEU A 768 -11.79 14.44 15.37
C LEU A 768 -12.38 14.85 16.72
N ALA A 769 -11.72 15.75 17.46
CA ALA A 769 -12.18 16.24 18.75
C ALA A 769 -13.32 17.25 18.65
N HIS A 770 -13.37 18.09 17.60
CA HIS A 770 -14.26 19.26 17.59
C HIS A 770 -15.01 19.53 16.27
N HIS A 771 -14.55 19.00 15.14
CA HIS A 771 -15.05 19.38 13.80
C HIS A 771 -15.51 18.19 12.94
N THR A 772 -16.10 17.17 13.56
CA THR A 772 -16.74 16.06 12.82
C THR A 772 -18.21 16.35 12.50
N ALA A 773 -18.73 15.69 11.46
CA ALA A 773 -20.15 15.66 11.13
C ALA A 773 -21.02 15.23 12.33
N GLY A 774 -20.57 14.21 13.07
CA GLY A 774 -21.22 13.73 14.29
C GLY A 774 -21.39 14.80 15.36
N HIS A 775 -20.44 15.72 15.53
CA HIS A 775 -20.62 16.85 16.44
C HIS A 775 -21.73 17.80 15.99
N ARG A 776 -21.85 18.05 14.68
CA ARG A 776 -22.94 18.88 14.13
C ARG A 776 -24.28 18.18 14.28
N ALA A 777 -24.32 16.88 14.01
CA ALA A 777 -25.50 16.06 14.20
C ALA A 777 -25.97 16.06 15.66
N ALA A 778 -25.04 15.95 16.62
CA ALA A 778 -25.36 16.00 18.04
C ALA A 778 -26.00 17.31 18.47
N THR A 779 -25.49 18.44 18.01
CA THR A 779 -26.10 19.75 18.28
C THR A 779 -27.49 19.86 17.67
N LEU A 780 -27.65 19.43 16.41
CA LEU A 780 -28.92 19.51 15.67
C LEU A 780 -30.01 18.62 16.28
N LEU A 781 -29.68 17.36 16.58
CA LEU A 781 -30.62 16.40 17.16
C LEU A 781 -30.92 16.72 18.63
N GLY A 782 -29.92 17.17 19.40
CA GLY A 782 -30.13 17.62 20.77
C GLY A 782 -31.09 18.82 20.85
N ALA A 783 -31.01 19.75 19.90
CA ALA A 783 -31.95 20.86 19.80
C ALA A 783 -33.39 20.39 19.50
N ALA A 784 -33.54 19.34 18.70
CA ALA A 784 -34.81 18.68 18.43
C ALA A 784 -35.32 17.79 19.59
N GLY A 785 -34.61 17.75 20.73
CA GLY A 785 -34.96 16.91 21.89
C GLY A 785 -34.66 15.42 21.69
N VAL A 786 -33.84 15.06 20.70
CA VAL A 786 -33.40 13.68 20.45
C VAL A 786 -32.10 13.44 21.22
N GLU A 787 -32.15 12.53 22.19
CA GLU A 787 -30.94 12.08 22.88
C GLU A 787 -30.11 11.17 21.98
N LEU A 788 -28.86 11.54 21.75
CA LEU A 788 -27.92 10.68 21.04
C LEU A 788 -27.23 9.68 21.97
N PRO A 789 -27.07 8.41 21.55
CA PRO A 789 -26.27 7.47 22.31
C PRO A 789 -24.83 7.98 22.37
N ARG A 790 -24.30 8.13 23.59
CA ARG A 790 -22.88 8.42 23.77
C ARG A 790 -22.07 7.24 23.26
N ARG A 791 -21.05 7.52 22.45
CA ARG A 791 -20.09 6.51 22.04
C ARG A 791 -19.38 5.97 23.28
N ASP A 792 -19.45 4.67 23.48
CA ASP A 792 -18.67 4.01 24.52
C ASP A 792 -17.20 3.96 24.08
N VAL A 793 -16.37 4.70 24.79
CA VAL A 793 -14.93 4.85 24.53
C VAL A 793 -14.08 4.27 25.66
N THR A 794 -14.68 3.49 26.58
CA THR A 794 -13.97 2.92 27.73
C THR A 794 -12.86 1.95 27.28
N VAL A 795 -11.68 2.03 27.91
CA VAL A 795 -10.51 1.20 27.61
C VAL A 795 -10.01 0.49 28.86
N SER A 796 -9.85 -0.82 28.80
CA SER A 796 -9.07 -1.59 29.78
C SER A 796 -7.66 -1.86 29.23
N ALA A 797 -6.65 -1.25 29.84
CA ALA A 797 -5.24 -1.52 29.56
C ALA A 797 -4.77 -2.73 30.36
N VAL A 798 -4.64 -3.87 29.69
CA VAL A 798 -4.16 -5.12 30.28
C VAL A 798 -2.64 -5.17 30.17
N VAL A 799 -1.98 -5.18 31.34
CA VAL A 799 -0.52 -5.22 31.46
C VAL A 799 -0.09 -6.36 32.38
N PRO A 800 0.36 -7.49 31.82
CA PRO A 800 1.03 -8.52 32.61
C PRO A 800 2.47 -8.12 32.91
N THR A 801 2.92 -8.37 34.14
CA THR A 801 4.32 -8.19 34.51
C THR A 801 4.78 -9.24 35.51
N ASN A 802 6.00 -9.73 35.29
CA ASN A 802 6.77 -10.50 36.25
C ASN A 802 8.02 -9.73 36.75
N ARG A 803 8.04 -8.40 36.54
CA ARG A 803 9.17 -7.50 36.82
C ARG A 803 8.73 -6.40 37.78
N GLU A 804 9.05 -6.56 39.06
CA GLU A 804 8.70 -5.56 40.08
C GLU A 804 9.25 -4.15 39.78
N HIS A 805 10.43 -4.06 39.17
CA HIS A 805 11.06 -2.78 38.81
C HIS A 805 10.38 -2.03 37.64
N GLU A 806 9.54 -2.70 36.85
CA GLU A 806 8.79 -2.05 35.75
C GLU A 806 7.43 -1.49 36.21
N LEU A 807 6.99 -1.78 37.45
CA LEU A 807 5.69 -1.32 37.96
C LEU A 807 5.54 0.21 37.92
N ASP A 808 6.59 0.97 38.25
CA ASP A 808 6.55 2.44 38.18
C ASP A 808 6.45 2.92 36.73
N ASN A 809 7.06 2.22 35.77
CA ASN A 809 6.92 2.54 34.36
C ASN A 809 5.48 2.30 33.88
N VAL A 810 4.85 1.19 34.29
CA VAL A 810 3.45 0.90 34.01
C VAL A 810 2.54 2.02 34.54
N PHE A 811 2.68 2.38 35.81
CA PHE A 811 1.85 3.44 36.41
C PHE A 811 2.07 4.78 35.74
N ALA A 812 3.31 5.14 35.45
CA ALA A 812 3.61 6.39 34.78
C ALA A 812 3.08 6.42 33.32
N ASN A 813 3.08 5.30 32.60
CA ASN A 813 2.52 5.17 31.25
C ASN A 813 1.00 5.34 31.25
N ILE A 814 0.29 4.74 32.22
CA ILE A 814 -1.17 4.87 32.35
C ILE A 814 -1.56 6.26 32.86
N GLY A 815 -0.92 6.74 33.93
CA GLY A 815 -1.29 8.00 34.57
C GLY A 815 -1.11 9.25 33.70
N ARG A 816 -0.28 9.16 32.64
CA ARG A 816 -0.13 10.25 31.66
C ARG A 816 -1.11 10.20 30.49
N GLN A 817 -1.95 9.17 30.36
CA GLN A 817 -2.91 9.08 29.26
C GLN A 817 -3.95 10.20 29.36
N ARG A 818 -4.16 10.90 28.23
CA ARG A 818 -5.23 11.91 28.09
C ARG A 818 -6.61 11.28 28.05
N HIS A 819 -6.70 10.04 27.59
CA HIS A 819 -7.92 9.23 27.57
C HIS A 819 -8.43 9.03 29.00
N GLN A 820 -9.60 9.62 29.33
CA GLN A 820 -10.05 9.70 30.73
C GLN A 820 -10.58 8.34 31.21
N GLU A 821 -11.34 7.66 30.37
CA GLU A 821 -12.05 6.40 30.62
C GLU A 821 -11.11 5.18 30.51
N THR A 822 -9.98 5.25 31.21
CA THR A 822 -8.94 4.20 31.21
C THR A 822 -8.93 3.44 32.54
N GLU A 823 -9.12 2.13 32.45
CA GLU A 823 -8.91 1.15 33.52
C GLU A 823 -7.56 0.47 33.31
N LEU A 824 -6.71 0.41 34.35
CA LEU A 824 -5.52 -0.44 34.35
C LEU A 824 -5.87 -1.81 34.94
N VAL A 825 -5.70 -2.86 34.14
CA VAL A 825 -5.77 -4.25 34.59
C VAL A 825 -4.34 -4.78 34.69
N LEU A 826 -3.79 -4.72 35.90
CA LEU A 826 -2.42 -5.15 36.20
C LEU A 826 -2.41 -6.63 36.57
N VAL A 827 -1.79 -7.46 35.74
CA VAL A 827 -1.66 -8.90 35.99
C VAL A 827 -0.28 -9.19 36.61
N LEU A 828 -0.26 -9.48 37.91
CA LEU A 828 0.95 -9.80 38.69
C LEU A 828 1.32 -11.28 38.47
N HIS A 829 2.27 -11.52 37.57
CA HIS A 829 2.72 -12.86 37.18
C HIS A 829 3.85 -13.36 38.11
N GLY A 830 3.48 -14.15 39.12
CA GLY A 830 4.41 -14.70 40.10
C GLY A 830 4.98 -13.68 41.10
N LEU A 831 4.57 -12.41 41.03
CA LEU A 831 5.03 -11.36 41.93
C LEU A 831 4.27 -11.40 43.26
N GLN A 832 5.00 -11.22 44.36
CA GLN A 832 4.45 -11.06 45.70
C GLN A 832 4.75 -9.63 46.16
N VAL A 833 3.76 -8.75 46.01
CA VAL A 833 3.86 -7.33 46.36
C VAL A 833 2.71 -6.93 47.29
N ASP A 834 2.94 -5.91 48.12
CA ASP A 834 1.92 -5.32 48.97
C ASP A 834 0.92 -4.53 48.09
N GLU A 835 -0.33 -4.98 48.04
CA GLU A 835 -1.37 -4.38 47.19
C GLU A 835 -1.77 -2.97 47.65
N ASP A 836 -1.75 -2.67 48.95
CA ASP A 836 -2.11 -1.34 49.45
C ASP A 836 -1.03 -0.33 49.06
N ALA A 837 0.24 -0.72 49.22
CA ALA A 837 1.37 0.07 48.74
C ALA A 837 1.33 0.26 47.21
N LEU A 838 0.93 -0.77 46.46
CA LEU A 838 0.82 -0.73 45.01
C LEU A 838 -0.28 0.24 44.55
N ARG A 839 -1.45 0.19 45.20
CA ARG A 839 -2.56 1.13 44.94
C ARG A 839 -2.15 2.56 45.24
N GLY A 840 -1.45 2.81 46.35
CA GLY A 840 -0.90 4.12 46.68
C GLY A 840 -0.01 4.68 45.58
N ARG A 841 0.99 3.90 45.13
CA ARG A 841 1.88 4.28 44.02
C ARG A 841 1.14 4.56 42.71
N ALA A 842 0.15 3.73 42.38
CA ALA A 842 -0.65 3.91 41.18
C ALA A 842 -1.46 5.22 41.22
N THR A 843 -2.12 5.51 42.35
CA THR A 843 -2.84 6.75 42.56
C THR A 843 -1.91 7.97 42.50
N GLU A 844 -0.74 7.91 43.14
CA GLU A 844 0.28 8.98 43.09
C GLU A 844 0.75 9.26 41.65
N ALA A 845 0.86 8.21 40.82
CA ALA A 845 1.23 8.33 39.41
C ALA A 845 0.08 8.82 38.51
N GLY A 846 -1.15 8.95 39.03
CA GLY A 846 -2.33 9.42 38.29
C GLY A 846 -3.18 8.31 37.66
N VAL A 847 -3.01 7.05 38.06
CA VAL A 847 -3.91 5.95 37.64
C VAL A 847 -5.27 6.13 38.31
N ARG A 848 -6.32 6.27 37.50
CA ARG A 848 -7.69 6.53 37.98
C ARG A 848 -8.36 5.26 38.50
N GLU A 849 -8.31 4.19 37.71
CA GLU A 849 -8.93 2.91 38.03
C GLU A 849 -7.89 1.79 37.91
N LEU A 850 -7.74 1.00 38.98
CA LEU A 850 -6.77 -0.10 39.07
C LEU A 850 -7.44 -1.40 39.52
N VAL A 851 -7.40 -2.39 38.63
CA VAL A 851 -7.75 -3.78 38.86
C VAL A 851 -6.47 -4.61 38.94
N ILE A 852 -6.30 -5.33 40.06
CA ILE A 852 -5.14 -6.20 40.28
C ILE A 852 -5.59 -7.65 40.10
N VAL A 853 -4.87 -8.39 39.26
CA VAL A 853 -5.11 -9.81 39.00
C VAL A 853 -3.84 -10.59 39.33
N ARG A 854 -3.96 -11.64 40.15
CA ARG A 854 -2.82 -12.52 40.48
C ARG A 854 -2.75 -13.68 39.50
N ALA A 855 -1.55 -13.98 39.00
CA ALA A 855 -1.28 -15.08 38.10
C ALA A 855 -0.13 -15.94 38.64
N ASP A 856 -0.27 -17.27 38.56
CA ASP A 856 0.78 -18.21 38.95
C ASP A 856 2.01 -18.06 38.04
N GLN A 857 3.21 -18.17 38.61
CA GLN A 857 4.48 -18.04 37.88
C GLN A 857 4.62 -19.06 36.73
N GLU A 858 3.96 -20.21 36.81
CA GLU A 858 4.01 -21.26 35.78
C GLU A 858 3.13 -20.95 34.54
N LEU A 859 2.24 -19.95 34.61
CA LEU A 859 1.36 -19.60 33.50
C LEU A 859 2.12 -18.99 32.31
N THR A 860 1.64 -19.27 31.11
CA THR A 860 2.14 -18.60 29.89
C THR A 860 1.63 -17.17 29.81
N LEU A 861 2.31 -16.34 29.01
CA LEU A 861 1.84 -14.97 28.73
C LEU A 861 0.40 -14.94 28.19
N GLY A 862 0.02 -15.89 27.33
CA GLY A 862 -1.33 -15.96 26.80
C GLY A 862 -2.38 -16.23 27.88
N ALA A 863 -2.07 -17.11 28.83
CA ALA A 863 -2.92 -17.35 29.99
C ALA A 863 -3.03 -16.10 30.88
N CYS A 864 -1.91 -15.42 31.18
CA CYS A 864 -1.90 -14.16 31.92
C CYS A 864 -2.72 -13.06 31.22
N MET A 865 -2.59 -12.91 29.90
CA MET A 865 -3.39 -11.98 29.12
C MET A 865 -4.89 -12.30 29.23
N ASN A 866 -5.28 -13.58 29.17
CA ASN A 866 -6.68 -13.96 29.28
C ASN A 866 -7.27 -13.69 30.68
N LEU A 867 -6.50 -13.86 31.75
CA LEU A 867 -6.91 -13.45 33.10
C LEU A 867 -7.18 -11.94 33.16
N GLY A 868 -6.35 -11.14 32.49
CA GLY A 868 -6.58 -9.71 32.33
C GLY A 868 -7.81 -9.38 31.49
N VAL A 869 -8.02 -10.07 30.35
CA VAL A 869 -9.21 -9.92 29.49
C VAL A 869 -10.50 -10.27 30.25
N ASP A 870 -10.45 -11.25 31.15
CA ASP A 870 -11.58 -11.62 32.00
C ASP A 870 -11.93 -10.56 33.05
N ALA A 871 -10.93 -9.84 33.54
CA ALA A 871 -11.11 -8.76 34.50
C ALA A 871 -11.43 -7.41 33.83
N ALA A 872 -11.18 -7.26 32.52
CA ALA A 872 -11.35 -6.02 31.77
C ALA A 872 -12.84 -5.65 31.57
N SER A 873 -13.24 -4.47 32.05
CA SER A 873 -14.62 -3.96 31.90
C SER A 873 -14.85 -3.08 30.67
N GLY A 874 -13.79 -2.61 30.00
CA GLY A 874 -13.87 -1.65 28.91
C GLY A 874 -14.48 -2.21 27.62
N ARG A 875 -15.09 -1.31 26.83
CA ARG A 875 -15.50 -1.54 25.43
C ARG A 875 -14.34 -2.01 24.59
N TYR A 876 -13.19 -1.37 24.77
CA TYR A 876 -11.95 -1.71 24.11
C TYR A 876 -10.95 -2.29 25.12
N VAL A 877 -10.11 -3.21 24.66
CA VAL A 877 -9.07 -3.84 25.49
C VAL A 877 -7.72 -3.58 24.84
N ALA A 878 -6.85 -2.84 25.55
CA ALA A 878 -5.49 -2.59 25.11
C ALA A 878 -4.55 -3.64 25.68
N LYS A 879 -3.70 -4.22 24.83
CA LYS A 879 -2.51 -4.94 25.27
C LYS A 879 -1.34 -3.97 25.29
N MET A 880 -0.76 -3.77 26.47
CA MET A 880 0.43 -2.96 26.67
C MET A 880 1.49 -3.79 27.39
N ASP A 881 2.75 -3.56 27.05
CA ASP A 881 3.90 -4.22 27.69
C ASP A 881 4.45 -3.31 28.81
N ASP A 882 5.10 -3.91 29.80
CA ASP A 882 5.59 -3.21 31.00
C ASP A 882 6.84 -2.34 30.75
N ASP A 883 7.61 -2.65 29.71
CA ASP A 883 8.95 -2.08 29.46
C ASP A 883 9.03 -1.08 28.30
N ASN A 884 7.90 -0.78 27.64
CA ASN A 884 7.84 0.20 26.56
C ASN A 884 7.44 1.61 27.07
N PHE A 885 7.53 2.61 26.18
CA PHE A 885 7.03 3.95 26.44
C PHE A 885 5.73 4.20 25.69
N TYR A 886 4.73 4.68 26.41
CA TYR A 886 3.45 5.13 25.87
C TYR A 886 3.29 6.62 26.20
N GLY A 887 3.12 7.41 25.14
CA GLY A 887 2.90 8.84 25.23
C GLY A 887 1.47 9.19 25.64
N PRO A 888 1.20 10.46 25.99
CA PRO A 888 -0.09 10.89 26.53
C PRO A 888 -1.28 10.69 25.59
N GLY A 889 -1.06 10.71 24.27
CA GLY A 889 -2.12 10.50 23.28
C GLY A 889 -2.33 9.05 22.82
N TYR A 890 -1.59 8.08 23.37
CA TYR A 890 -1.54 6.71 22.83
C TYR A 890 -2.92 6.05 22.71
N LEU A 891 -3.69 6.03 23.81
CA LEU A 891 -5.01 5.38 23.81
C LEU A 891 -6.05 6.17 22.99
N SER A 892 -6.06 7.50 23.12
CA SER A 892 -7.00 8.35 22.40
C SER A 892 -6.85 8.21 20.88
N ASP A 893 -5.60 8.21 20.36
CA ASP A 893 -5.35 8.03 18.93
C ASP A 893 -5.88 6.68 18.40
N LEU A 894 -5.69 5.60 19.16
CA LEU A 894 -6.16 4.26 18.76
C LEU A 894 -7.67 4.10 18.87
N VAL A 895 -8.30 4.67 19.90
CA VAL A 895 -9.77 4.69 20.04
C VAL A 895 -10.38 5.47 18.88
N GLU A 896 -9.82 6.63 18.53
CA GLU A 896 -10.32 7.46 17.45
C GLU A 896 -10.22 6.78 16.08
N ALA A 897 -9.25 5.90 15.85
CA ALA A 897 -9.14 5.15 14.61
C ALA A 897 -10.36 4.28 14.26
N PHE A 898 -11.16 3.88 15.25
CA PHE A 898 -12.41 3.16 14.99
C PHE A 898 -13.51 4.06 14.39
N THR A 899 -13.39 5.39 14.42
CA THR A 899 -14.39 6.30 13.82
C THR A 899 -14.29 6.33 12.30
N TYR A 900 -13.08 6.21 11.76
CA TYR A 900 -12.79 6.33 10.33
C TYR A 900 -12.36 5.01 9.66
N THR A 901 -12.28 3.91 10.41
CA THR A 901 -11.95 2.56 9.88
C THR A 901 -13.01 1.53 10.23
N ASP A 902 -13.06 0.44 9.46
CA ASP A 902 -13.84 -0.76 9.82
C ASP A 902 -12.97 -1.79 10.56
N ALA A 903 -11.85 -1.35 11.14
CA ALA A 903 -10.94 -2.19 11.89
C ALA A 903 -11.63 -2.82 13.10
N SER A 904 -11.29 -4.06 13.40
CA SER A 904 -11.68 -4.72 14.67
C SER A 904 -10.53 -4.70 15.68
N ILE A 905 -9.31 -4.45 15.18
CA ILE A 905 -8.09 -4.31 15.96
C ILE A 905 -7.32 -3.12 15.39
N VAL A 906 -6.95 -2.17 16.23
CA VAL A 906 -6.13 -1.01 15.88
C VAL A 906 -4.82 -1.11 16.65
N GLY A 907 -3.70 -0.77 16.04
CA GLY A 907 -2.43 -0.71 16.74
C GLY A 907 -1.38 0.10 15.99
N LYS A 908 -0.12 -0.09 16.36
CA LYS A 908 1.01 0.60 15.72
C LYS A 908 1.96 -0.42 15.11
N TRP A 909 2.02 -0.49 13.78
CA TRP A 909 3.07 -1.22 13.06
C TRP A 909 4.17 -0.28 12.61
N CYS A 910 3.82 0.91 12.10
CA CYS A 910 4.75 2.02 12.03
C CYS A 910 5.03 2.54 13.45
N HIS A 911 6.27 2.42 13.94
CA HIS A 911 6.61 2.84 15.31
C HIS A 911 8.10 3.12 15.50
N LEU A 912 8.43 3.92 16.50
CA LEU A 912 9.81 4.17 16.89
C LEU A 912 10.35 3.04 17.76
N VAL A 913 11.60 2.64 17.52
CA VAL A 913 12.38 1.74 18.36
C VAL A 913 13.58 2.49 18.90
N TRP A 914 13.77 2.46 20.22
CA TRP A 914 14.94 3.04 20.87
C TRP A 914 15.94 1.96 21.25
N LEU A 915 17.12 2.00 20.63
CA LEU A 915 18.23 1.10 20.92
C LEU A 915 19.11 1.75 22.01
N ARG A 916 18.83 1.46 23.29
CA ARG A 916 19.56 2.10 24.41
C ARG A 916 21.05 1.80 24.42
N SER A 917 21.46 0.67 23.82
CA SER A 917 22.86 0.28 23.63
C SER A 917 23.68 1.32 22.85
N THR A 918 23.08 1.98 21.86
CA THR A 918 23.76 2.94 20.96
C THR A 918 23.17 4.35 21.03
N GLY A 919 22.00 4.50 21.65
CA GLY A 919 21.20 5.72 21.63
C GLY A 919 20.44 5.94 20.32
N ALA A 920 20.51 5.03 19.35
CA ALA A 920 19.87 5.19 18.06
C ALA A 920 18.35 5.02 18.13
N VAL A 921 17.62 5.85 17.40
CA VAL A 921 16.16 5.82 17.26
C VAL A 921 15.81 5.47 15.83
N VAL A 922 15.08 4.37 15.65
CA VAL A 922 14.75 3.82 14.34
C VAL A 922 13.23 3.79 14.16
N LEU A 923 12.72 4.40 13.09
CA LEU A 923 11.33 4.26 12.67
C LEU A 923 11.17 2.93 11.93
N ARG A 924 10.37 2.02 12.48
CA ARG A 924 10.09 0.71 11.91
C ARG A 924 8.86 0.76 11.03
N TYR A 925 8.93 0.06 9.89
CA TYR A 925 7.82 -0.09 8.95
C TYR A 925 7.14 1.25 8.55
N PRO A 926 7.91 2.25 8.07
CA PRO A 926 7.37 3.57 7.72
C PRO A 926 6.23 3.51 6.70
N ASP A 927 6.24 2.51 5.81
CA ASP A 927 5.19 2.31 4.80
C ASP A 927 3.85 1.80 5.37
N SER A 928 3.83 1.39 6.65
CA SER A 928 2.67 0.82 7.32
C SER A 928 1.96 1.80 8.25
N GLU A 929 2.23 3.10 8.12
CA GLU A 929 1.45 4.13 8.79
C GLU A 929 0.11 4.31 8.07
N HIS A 930 -0.97 4.40 8.83
CA HIS A 930 -2.34 4.52 8.32
C HIS A 930 -2.75 3.43 7.31
N SER A 931 -2.34 2.18 7.53
CA SER A 931 -2.60 1.06 6.62
C SER A 931 -3.32 -0.11 7.29
N TYR A 932 -4.15 -0.82 6.53
CA TYR A 932 -4.62 -2.14 6.96
C TYR A 932 -3.49 -3.15 6.83
N GLU A 933 -3.18 -3.83 7.93
CA GLU A 933 -2.04 -4.71 8.04
C GLU A 933 -2.43 -6.11 8.45
N ARG A 934 -1.52 -7.06 8.26
CA ARG A 934 -1.64 -8.39 8.87
C ARG A 934 -1.07 -8.41 10.29
N ARG A 935 -0.16 -7.48 10.58
CA ARG A 935 0.64 -7.43 11.80
C ARG A 935 0.68 -6.00 12.33
N ILE A 936 0.65 -5.89 13.65
CA ILE A 936 0.91 -4.69 14.43
C ILE A 936 1.80 -5.10 15.60
N GLN A 937 2.43 -4.13 16.27
CA GLN A 937 3.40 -4.44 17.31
C GLN A 937 2.71 -5.05 18.52
N GLY A 938 3.30 -6.11 19.09
CA GLY A 938 2.77 -6.88 20.21
C GLY A 938 2.30 -6.02 21.38
N GLY A 939 3.15 -5.10 21.82
CA GLY A 939 2.86 -4.17 22.91
C GLY A 939 2.01 -2.96 22.52
N ALA A 940 1.50 -2.88 21.29
CA ALA A 940 0.72 -1.72 20.84
C ALA A 940 -0.56 -2.13 20.11
N MET A 941 -1.43 -2.87 20.80
CA MET A 941 -2.69 -3.39 20.24
C MET A 941 -3.89 -2.93 21.06
N LEU A 942 -4.95 -2.50 20.37
CA LEU A 942 -6.25 -2.17 20.92
C LEU A 942 -7.31 -2.99 20.18
N PHE A 943 -8.04 -3.82 20.92
CA PHE A 943 -9.06 -4.71 20.38
C PHE A 943 -10.45 -4.15 20.65
N ASP A 944 -11.39 -4.38 19.73
CA ASP A 944 -12.80 -4.47 20.12
C ASP A 944 -12.95 -5.56 21.21
N GLY A 945 -13.62 -5.20 22.30
CA GLY A 945 -13.70 -6.04 23.49
C GLY A 945 -14.43 -7.36 23.25
N ASP A 946 -15.47 -7.36 22.42
CA ASP A 946 -16.23 -8.58 22.11
C ASP A 946 -15.37 -9.55 21.31
N LEU A 947 -14.56 -9.02 20.39
CA LEU A 947 -13.61 -9.81 19.61
C LEU A 947 -12.58 -10.50 20.50
N VAL A 948 -11.89 -9.77 21.38
CA VAL A 948 -10.81 -10.38 22.20
C VAL A 948 -11.36 -11.35 23.24
N ARG A 949 -12.56 -11.10 23.77
CA ARG A 949 -13.25 -12.02 24.70
C ARG A 949 -13.70 -13.31 23.99
N SER A 950 -14.07 -13.22 22.72
CA SER A 950 -14.41 -14.38 21.88
C SER A 950 -13.17 -15.18 21.46
N VAL A 951 -12.21 -14.50 20.83
CA VAL A 951 -11.04 -15.13 20.20
C VAL A 951 -10.07 -15.64 21.27
N ARG A 952 -9.83 -14.87 22.34
CA ARG A 952 -8.86 -15.15 23.43
C ARG A 952 -7.42 -15.28 22.95
N PHE A 953 -6.45 -15.14 23.86
CA PHE A 953 -5.05 -15.46 23.59
C PHE A 953 -4.79 -16.97 23.72
N SER A 954 -3.93 -17.54 22.88
CA SER A 954 -3.57 -18.96 22.99
C SER A 954 -2.59 -19.19 24.13
N ASP A 955 -2.76 -20.31 24.82
CA ASP A 955 -1.84 -20.79 25.85
C ASP A 955 -0.61 -21.45 25.20
N ILE A 956 0.29 -20.61 24.66
CA ILE A 956 1.51 -21.04 23.96
C ILE A 956 2.72 -20.25 24.47
N PRO A 957 3.93 -20.85 24.46
CA PRO A 957 5.10 -20.24 25.09
C PRO A 957 5.68 -19.06 24.30
N ARG A 958 5.39 -18.94 22.99
CA ARG A 958 5.92 -17.87 22.12
C ARG A 958 4.92 -17.54 21.00
N ALA A 959 5.06 -16.34 20.45
CA ALA A 959 4.25 -15.83 19.33
C ALA A 959 2.75 -15.68 19.63
N VAL A 960 2.40 -15.52 20.91
CA VAL A 960 1.03 -15.29 21.41
C VAL A 960 0.33 -14.16 20.65
N ASP A 961 1.00 -13.02 20.49
CA ASP A 961 0.48 -11.84 19.78
C ASP A 961 0.26 -12.10 18.29
N SER A 962 1.14 -12.86 17.65
CA SER A 962 0.98 -13.22 16.24
C SER A 962 -0.19 -14.20 16.04
N ASP A 963 -0.37 -15.13 16.96
CA ASP A 963 -1.42 -16.13 16.89
C ASP A 963 -2.82 -15.51 17.03
N ILE A 964 -3.03 -14.63 18.01
CA ILE A 964 -4.35 -14.00 18.19
C ILE A 964 -4.74 -13.13 17.00
N LEU A 965 -3.78 -12.40 16.39
CA LEU A 965 -4.05 -11.65 15.17
C LEU A 965 -4.46 -12.58 14.03
N ASP A 966 -3.71 -13.66 13.80
CA ASP A 966 -4.00 -14.62 12.72
C ASP A 966 -5.38 -15.28 12.90
N ARG A 967 -5.77 -15.62 14.14
CA ARG A 967 -7.10 -16.17 14.44
C ARG A 967 -8.22 -15.15 14.32
N SER A 968 -8.00 -13.92 14.79
CA SER A 968 -8.97 -12.83 14.62
C SER A 968 -9.27 -12.58 13.13
N MET A 969 -8.23 -12.52 12.29
CA MET A 969 -8.42 -12.38 10.83
C MET A 969 -9.11 -13.59 10.20
N ALA A 970 -8.90 -14.80 10.73
CA ALA A 970 -9.62 -15.99 10.27
C ALA A 970 -11.13 -15.92 10.59
N GLU A 971 -11.53 -15.16 11.62
CA GLU A 971 -12.93 -14.83 11.94
C GLU A 971 -13.46 -13.61 11.17
N GLY A 972 -12.66 -13.04 10.26
CA GLY A 972 -13.05 -11.89 9.42
C GLY A 972 -12.76 -10.54 10.06
N ALA A 973 -12.08 -10.48 11.19
CA ALA A 973 -11.61 -9.23 11.77
C ALA A 973 -10.50 -8.60 10.91
N THR A 974 -10.49 -7.27 10.88
CA THR A 974 -9.50 -6.46 10.15
C THR A 974 -8.58 -5.76 11.15
N VAL A 975 -7.30 -5.66 10.80
CA VAL A 975 -6.27 -5.02 11.63
C VAL A 975 -5.78 -3.76 10.94
N TYR A 976 -5.73 -2.65 11.67
CA TYR A 976 -5.28 -1.36 11.17
C TYR A 976 -4.09 -0.84 11.97
N SER A 977 -3.07 -0.35 11.27
CA SER A 977 -1.92 0.34 11.83
C SER A 977 -2.15 1.85 11.73
N ALA A 978 -2.25 2.52 12.88
CA ALA A 978 -2.52 3.94 13.00
C ALA A 978 -1.24 4.79 12.78
N ASP A 979 -1.20 5.99 13.36
CA ASP A 979 -0.06 6.90 13.32
C ASP A 979 1.17 6.32 14.05
N ARG A 980 2.35 6.89 13.79
CA ARG A 980 3.63 6.49 14.41
C ARG A 980 3.91 7.03 15.82
N TYR A 981 3.12 7.98 16.30
CA TYR A 981 3.39 8.76 17.52
C TYR A 981 2.89 8.06 18.78
N ASN A 982 3.25 8.61 19.93
CA ASN A 982 2.86 8.16 21.27
C ASN A 982 3.23 6.72 21.63
N PHE A 983 4.12 6.07 20.88
CA PHE A 983 4.63 4.74 21.23
C PHE A 983 6.11 4.62 20.82
N VAL A 984 6.92 4.14 21.76
CA VAL A 984 8.31 3.78 21.50
C VAL A 984 8.57 2.40 22.08
N SER A 985 9.01 1.49 21.22
CA SER A 985 9.50 0.20 21.69
C SER A 985 10.92 0.37 22.23
N ILE A 986 11.12 0.06 23.51
CA ILE A 986 12.42 0.26 24.17
C ILE A 986 13.18 -1.05 24.15
N ARG A 987 14.40 -0.99 23.60
CA ARG A 987 15.37 -2.08 23.68
C ARG A 987 16.46 -1.68 24.66
N GLY A 988 16.49 -2.35 25.80
CA GLY A 988 17.50 -2.25 26.83
C GLY A 988 18.90 -2.67 26.36
N THR A 989 19.87 -2.42 27.23
CA THR A 989 21.31 -2.65 26.98
C THR A 989 21.70 -4.13 27.09
N ASP A 990 20.98 -4.90 27.92
CA ASP A 990 21.14 -6.35 28.02
C ASP A 990 20.27 -7.06 26.97
N ARG A 991 20.92 -7.63 25.96
CA ARG A 991 20.27 -8.30 24.84
C ARG A 991 19.65 -9.66 25.21
N THR A 992 19.99 -10.21 26.38
CA THR A 992 19.46 -11.49 26.87
C THR A 992 18.19 -11.34 27.70
N ALA A 993 17.90 -10.12 28.18
CA ALA A 993 16.69 -9.80 28.93
C ALA A 993 15.43 -9.61 28.04
N HIS A 994 15.60 -9.51 26.71
CA HIS A 994 14.50 -9.32 25.77
C HIS A 994 14.06 -10.64 25.10
N THR A 995 12.74 -10.75 24.90
CA THR A 995 12.11 -11.85 24.14
C THR A 995 12.54 -11.88 22.66
N TRP A 996 13.09 -10.78 22.12
CA TRP A 996 13.66 -10.67 20.76
C TRP A 996 15.19 -10.49 20.77
N THR A 997 15.91 -11.61 20.67
CA THR A 997 17.38 -11.70 20.71
C THR A 997 18.10 -11.31 19.41
N VAL A 998 17.41 -10.66 18.46
CA VAL A 998 17.99 -10.23 17.17
C VAL A 998 19.10 -9.17 17.36
N THR A 999 19.94 -8.93 16.36
CA THR A 999 20.96 -7.87 16.44
C THR A 999 20.37 -6.49 16.24
N ASP A 1000 20.95 -5.47 16.86
CA ASP A 1000 20.56 -4.07 16.65
C ASP A 1000 20.63 -3.69 15.15
N SER A 1001 21.59 -4.27 14.41
CA SER A 1001 21.67 -4.14 12.94
C SER A 1001 20.43 -4.64 12.20
N THR A 1002 19.62 -5.53 12.78
CA THR A 1002 18.34 -6.00 12.22
C THR A 1002 17.30 -4.86 12.17
N PHE A 1003 17.40 -3.90 13.09
CA PHE A 1003 16.56 -2.70 13.08
C PHE A 1003 16.97 -1.75 11.96
N MET A 1004 18.25 -1.72 11.60
CA MET A 1004 18.85 -0.90 10.54
C MET A 1004 18.79 -1.54 9.13
N THR A 1005 17.85 -2.46 8.90
CA THR A 1005 17.65 -3.10 7.59
C THR A 1005 16.53 -2.41 6.80
N ALA A 1006 16.14 -2.95 5.64
CA ALA A 1006 15.13 -2.36 4.76
C ALA A 1006 13.74 -2.09 5.40
N THR A 1007 13.49 -2.57 6.63
CA THR A 1007 12.25 -2.31 7.39
C THR A 1007 12.39 -1.24 8.46
N GLY A 1008 13.53 -0.54 8.55
CA GLY A 1008 13.75 0.52 9.52
C GLY A 1008 14.52 1.69 8.91
N ASP A 1009 14.18 2.89 9.38
CA ASP A 1009 14.80 4.14 8.99
C ASP A 1009 15.38 4.84 10.21
N LEU A 1010 16.69 5.11 10.21
CA LEU A 1010 17.37 5.77 11.32
C LEU A 1010 16.95 7.24 11.38
N GLN A 1011 16.25 7.64 12.44
CA GLN A 1011 15.74 9.00 12.57
C GLN A 1011 16.77 9.93 13.23
N PHE A 1012 17.24 9.58 14.43
CA PHE A 1012 18.19 10.38 15.19
C PHE A 1012 18.84 9.56 16.32
N TYR A 1013 19.70 10.20 17.10
CA TYR A 1013 20.27 9.65 18.33
C TYR A 1013 19.80 10.47 19.53
N GLY A 1014 19.49 9.80 20.64
CA GLY A 1014 19.04 10.43 21.87
C GLY A 1014 17.75 9.83 22.40
N ASP A 1015 17.13 10.55 23.34
CA ASP A 1015 15.86 10.16 23.93
C ASP A 1015 14.69 10.48 22.98
N PRO A 1016 13.94 9.49 22.49
CA PRO A 1016 12.83 9.72 21.58
C PRO A 1016 11.55 10.17 22.27
N ARG A 1017 11.45 10.13 23.60
CA ARG A 1017 10.18 10.39 24.31
C ARG A 1017 9.62 11.79 24.03
N PRO A 1018 10.40 12.89 24.03
CA PRO A 1018 9.89 14.21 23.66
C PRO A 1018 9.45 14.31 22.20
N HIS A 1019 10.08 13.55 21.31
CA HIS A 1019 9.73 13.51 19.89
C HIS A 1019 8.45 12.70 19.64
N ALA A 1020 8.32 11.54 20.30
CA ALA A 1020 7.16 10.66 20.18
C ALA A 1020 5.91 11.19 20.86
N SER A 1021 6.05 12.02 21.91
CA SER A 1021 4.92 12.55 22.67
C SER A 1021 4.30 13.76 21.97
N LEU A 1022 3.18 13.53 21.27
CA LEU A 1022 2.31 14.57 20.72
C LEU A 1022 1.01 14.65 21.51
#